data_AF-A0A366GNE6-F1
#
_entry.id   AF-A0A366GNE6-F1
#
_cell.length_a   1.000
_cell.length_b   1.000
_cell.length_c   1.000
_cell.angle_alpha   90.00
_cell.angle_beta   90.00
_cell.angle_gamma   90.00
#
_symmetry.space_group_name_H-M   'P 1'
#
loop_
_entity.id
_entity.type
_entity.pdbx_description
1 polymer ?
#
loop_
_entity_poly.entity_id
_entity_poly.type
_entity_poly.pdbx_seq_one_letter_code
_entity_poly.pdbx_strand_id
1 'polypeptide(L)'
;MKVNQLIANNINKLDTVIPFNKSLGIAGLSGSGKTTLCQTIGEESKKRLVSLLPKAEYQYLFPNIMETNFSAIKMEEIPLVLFLGKSSISSNPRSTIGTHTGVFKEIREKLAEEFNLSPEVFSFNNQLGWCAGCKGRGTTKNIECKKCKGKRYSEEVEQRTIELFAKSHTISDINDLSVESILSLAEELNISEAKQHILQNIINMNIGYLTLNRIMGTLSGGELTRLYLAEFMAVSENTVIIIDEISVGLDNETLLQILEEIKQLGCKNQIWLIDHSDTVLDTTDEQLFFGPGSGKYGGQIVKESPRPKPILSERNYEMPTEYYTFHELYCRNIQMTEFQIPKNRLVTVTGESGCGKSTLVNECLATDFLKRYPKDKLVMVGQDRNQSITSRSTVATFLDVKKKLTKYSEEIDDIFERSIEDIIDEIPNEDIAYKRLSLLIKVGLGYLTLERKTQTLSTGEFQCVHLVSELFAKTRNPHTLFIFDEPSKGLSQNILNQFIDSVRGILQDESVSIIMIEHNSYMLESSDYIVDFGKRQVESIEHLDVVSHEDYYRQKSSVNNAEQIHISSTLKRKEGVHYLKENHINYFKNAENVYKGGILKSLSSMARLIYGEYESDTMAPVVAIDLERHLYSQYSFLYEIGGLINHIVAAHPTNKDTRSFDFYSQDNHCPSCSGRLQIEVFDKEITIQDKNVPFWDGLFDPEIMKVLKFYQYEKIEFLFEEIKNELGHDLTKSYNGMSEEEKHTFWYGYFDKSFYDKKGKTRRTWVGFNTIIGGYIVISKAAIKEDIKTSKEMMTCPICKGTLLNHHKPLNFGDTDIREIINQPLNEVLKFVGDLPVLVKLKSIVGDDMIMTEDVSLLPRNIQVALKMFELEQASFSNYEMVLQNVLPFWGEIKGNVESISNNNKVTICDFQNINETRETIIDKYFTNGKYKKLTYVYEAFGYKKLVTQINKIKKSNPCPFCNGKKVITEDNLHDGVFKLTIPCVTCNASGINDEGRKEIVDGIDVETWLTGKVSDVVDESLRTEDVADILIFNRIRELNKREMMAVYECLEKNN
;
A
#
# COMPACT_ATOMS: atom_id res chain seq x y z
N MET A 1 16.96 -5.99 -16.93
CA MET A 1 16.32 -4.69 -16.62
C MET A 1 17.23 -3.55 -17.00
N LYS A 2 16.69 -2.58 -17.74
CA LYS A 2 17.40 -1.35 -18.09
C LYS A 2 16.63 -0.16 -17.55
N VAL A 3 17.35 0.78 -16.95
CA VAL A 3 16.83 2.06 -16.48
C VAL A 3 17.50 3.12 -17.32
N ASN A 4 16.74 3.87 -18.13
CA ASN A 4 17.30 4.94 -18.95
C ASN A 4 16.76 6.31 -18.51
N GLN A 5 17.65 7.29 -18.38
CA GLN A 5 17.36 8.67 -18.01
C GLN A 5 16.35 8.84 -16.85
N LEU A 6 16.48 8.04 -15.79
CA LEU A 6 15.62 8.14 -14.63
C LEU A 6 15.76 9.52 -13.96
N ILE A 7 14.63 10.15 -13.68
CA ILE A 7 14.54 11.38 -12.88
C ILE A 7 13.59 11.09 -11.71
N ALA A 8 14.11 11.21 -10.48
CA ALA A 8 13.36 11.00 -9.25
C ALA A 8 14.09 11.65 -8.07
N ASN A 9 13.44 12.57 -7.33
CA ASN A 9 14.04 13.33 -6.23
C ASN A 9 15.41 13.95 -6.64
N ASN A 10 16.51 13.46 -6.06
CA ASN A 10 17.87 13.91 -6.35
C ASN A 10 18.59 13.12 -7.46
N ILE A 11 17.94 12.09 -8.05
CA ILE A 11 18.43 11.39 -9.24
C ILE A 11 18.08 12.22 -10.47
N ASN A 12 19.09 12.56 -11.27
CA ASN A 12 18.93 13.36 -12.49
C ASN A 12 19.54 12.65 -13.70
N LYS A 13 18.67 12.07 -14.54
CA LYS A 13 19.02 11.35 -15.78
C LYS A 13 19.98 10.18 -15.55
N LEU A 14 19.63 9.27 -14.64
CA LEU A 14 20.42 8.06 -14.41
C LEU A 14 20.14 7.00 -15.49
N ASP A 15 21.20 6.57 -16.16
CA ASP A 15 21.22 5.40 -17.05
C ASP A 15 21.97 4.25 -16.38
N THR A 16 21.34 3.09 -16.24
CA THR A 16 21.98 1.89 -15.67
C THR A 16 21.34 0.59 -16.17
N VAL A 17 22.15 -0.46 -16.24
CA VAL A 17 21.70 -1.82 -16.55
C VAL A 17 21.87 -2.67 -15.31
N ILE A 18 20.77 -3.28 -14.88
CA ILE A 18 20.75 -4.07 -13.66
C ILE A 18 20.75 -5.57 -14.04
N PRO A 19 21.74 -6.36 -13.58
CA PRO A 19 21.81 -7.78 -13.89
C PRO A 19 20.61 -8.53 -13.27
N PHE A 20 20.10 -9.54 -13.97
CA PHE A 20 18.91 -10.30 -13.56
C PHE A 20 19.24 -11.54 -12.71
N ASN A 21 20.48 -12.00 -12.72
CA ASN A 21 20.92 -13.30 -12.15
C ASN A 21 21.95 -13.15 -11.02
N LYS A 22 21.93 -12.00 -10.34
CA LYS A 22 22.88 -11.66 -9.27
C LYS A 22 22.17 -10.99 -8.11
N SER A 23 22.61 -11.26 -6.88
CA SER A 23 22.25 -10.44 -5.73
C SER A 23 22.99 -9.09 -5.80
N LEU A 24 22.34 -8.02 -5.34
CA LEU A 24 22.90 -6.67 -5.42
C LEU A 24 22.99 -5.97 -4.07
N GLY A 25 24.19 -5.58 -3.67
CA GLY A 25 24.43 -4.70 -2.53
C GLY A 25 24.42 -3.24 -2.97
N ILE A 26 23.47 -2.44 -2.52
CA ILE A 26 23.33 -1.04 -2.90
C ILE A 26 23.86 -0.17 -1.75
N ALA A 27 25.01 0.45 -1.99
CA ALA A 27 25.80 1.15 -0.98
C ALA A 27 26.05 2.61 -1.37
N GLY A 28 26.42 3.45 -0.41
CA GLY A 28 26.61 4.90 -0.64
C GLY A 28 26.22 5.76 0.56
N LEU A 29 26.48 7.07 0.48
CA LEU A 29 26.22 8.03 1.56
C LEU A 29 24.72 8.20 1.86
N SER A 30 24.36 8.66 3.07
CA SER A 30 22.96 8.97 3.42
C SER A 30 22.43 10.06 2.48
N GLY A 31 21.26 9.86 1.88
CA GLY A 31 20.70 10.81 0.90
C GLY A 31 21.36 10.80 -0.48
N SER A 32 22.22 9.82 -0.81
CA SER A 32 22.85 9.73 -2.15
C SER A 32 21.94 9.20 -3.27
N GLY A 33 20.73 8.72 -2.95
CA GLY A 33 19.74 8.25 -3.95
C GLY A 33 19.46 6.74 -3.97
N LYS A 34 20.06 5.94 -3.07
CA LYS A 34 19.87 4.48 -2.97
C LYS A 34 18.41 4.04 -2.86
N THR A 35 17.74 4.49 -1.80
CA THR A 35 16.33 4.19 -1.52
C THR A 35 15.44 4.77 -2.61
N THR A 36 15.75 5.97 -3.12
CA THR A 36 15.01 6.57 -4.24
C THR A 36 14.98 5.66 -5.47
N LEU A 37 16.14 5.14 -5.93
CA LEU A 37 16.17 4.23 -7.09
C LEU A 37 15.28 3.01 -6.84
N CYS A 38 15.49 2.33 -5.71
CA CYS A 38 14.83 1.07 -5.40
C CYS A 38 13.33 1.21 -5.20
N GLN A 39 12.93 2.26 -4.48
CA GLN A 39 11.52 2.61 -4.26
C GLN A 39 10.85 2.92 -5.60
N THR A 40 11.48 3.72 -6.47
CA THR A 40 10.93 4.04 -7.79
C THR A 40 10.75 2.80 -8.67
N ILE A 41 11.72 1.87 -8.66
CA ILE A 41 11.59 0.58 -9.38
C ILE A 41 10.44 -0.26 -8.81
N GLY A 42 10.31 -0.33 -7.48
CA GLY A 42 9.23 -1.04 -6.81
C GLY A 42 7.84 -0.43 -7.06
N GLU A 43 7.74 0.89 -7.05
CA GLU A 43 6.51 1.63 -7.35
C GLU A 43 6.09 1.44 -8.81
N GLU A 44 7.04 1.49 -9.75
CA GLU A 44 6.75 1.26 -11.16
C GLU A 44 6.28 -0.17 -11.45
N SER A 45 6.93 -1.18 -10.85
CA SER A 45 6.52 -2.59 -10.98
C SER A 45 5.06 -2.78 -10.57
N LYS A 46 4.64 -2.18 -9.44
CA LYS A 46 3.26 -2.20 -8.95
C LYS A 46 2.31 -1.44 -9.88
N LYS A 47 2.70 -0.24 -10.31
CA LYS A 47 1.90 0.62 -11.18
C LYS A 47 1.55 -0.08 -12.49
N ARG A 48 2.52 -0.70 -13.16
CA ARG A 48 2.31 -1.42 -14.42
C ARG A 48 1.33 -2.59 -14.30
N LEU A 49 1.31 -3.28 -13.15
CA LEU A 49 0.33 -4.34 -12.89
C LEU A 49 -1.07 -3.77 -12.67
N VAL A 50 -1.16 -2.77 -11.80
CA VAL A 50 -2.43 -2.12 -11.45
C VAL A 50 -3.08 -1.45 -12.65
N SER A 51 -2.30 -0.85 -13.55
CA SER A 51 -2.82 -0.18 -14.75
C SER A 51 -3.42 -1.12 -15.79
N LEU A 52 -3.17 -2.43 -15.71
CA LEU A 52 -3.82 -3.40 -16.60
C LEU A 52 -5.30 -3.57 -16.29
N LEU A 53 -5.72 -3.27 -15.07
CA LEU A 53 -7.12 -3.35 -14.63
C LEU A 53 -7.96 -2.24 -15.28
N PRO A 54 -9.29 -2.41 -15.38
CA PRO A 54 -10.19 -1.33 -15.75
C PRO A 54 -10.02 -0.11 -14.84
N LYS A 55 -10.10 1.10 -15.40
CA LYS A 55 -9.88 2.37 -14.69
C LYS A 55 -10.71 2.54 -13.43
N ALA A 56 -12.00 2.23 -13.50
CA ALA A 56 -12.87 2.29 -12.32
C ALA A 56 -12.42 1.33 -11.20
N GLU A 57 -11.86 0.16 -11.55
CA GLU A 57 -11.39 -0.82 -10.59
C GLU A 57 -10.09 -0.36 -9.92
N TYR A 58 -9.08 0.08 -10.69
CA TYR A 58 -7.85 0.52 -10.05
C TYR A 58 -7.98 1.84 -9.30
N GLN A 59 -8.80 2.79 -9.75
CA GLN A 59 -9.03 4.05 -9.02
C GLN A 59 -9.70 3.78 -7.67
N TYR A 60 -10.58 2.79 -7.61
CA TYR A 60 -11.27 2.42 -6.38
C TYR A 60 -10.39 1.59 -5.44
N LEU A 61 -9.68 0.59 -5.96
CA LEU A 61 -8.90 -0.34 -5.15
C LEU A 61 -7.50 0.19 -4.82
N PHE A 62 -6.90 0.98 -5.69
CA PHE A 62 -5.50 1.41 -5.64
C PHE A 62 -5.32 2.91 -5.90
N PRO A 63 -6.06 3.80 -5.21
CA PRO A 63 -6.13 5.23 -5.53
C PRO A 63 -4.76 5.93 -5.55
N ASN A 64 -3.82 5.48 -4.71
CA ASN A 64 -2.52 6.13 -4.54
C ASN A 64 -1.38 5.45 -5.32
N ILE A 65 -1.60 4.25 -5.89
CA ILE A 65 -0.50 3.50 -6.58
C ILE A 65 -0.15 4.16 -7.92
N MET A 66 -1.11 4.86 -8.52
CA MET A 66 -0.92 5.48 -9.82
C MET A 66 -0.16 6.81 -9.75
N GLU A 67 -0.09 7.45 -8.57
CA GLU A 67 0.61 8.71 -8.33
C GLU A 67 2.13 8.50 -8.35
N THR A 68 2.86 9.25 -9.18
CA THR A 68 4.32 9.12 -9.25
C THR A 68 5.01 10.47 -9.38
N ASN A 69 6.14 10.63 -8.70
CA ASN A 69 7.01 11.81 -8.83
C ASN A 69 8.24 11.53 -9.72
N PHE A 70 8.15 10.51 -10.58
CA PHE A 70 9.26 10.05 -11.43
C PHE A 70 8.77 9.73 -12.84
N SER A 71 9.71 9.69 -13.80
CA SER A 71 9.43 9.20 -15.16
C SER A 71 9.97 7.79 -15.33
N ALA A 72 9.08 6.81 -15.54
CA ALA A 72 9.46 5.40 -15.70
C ALA A 72 9.24 4.81 -17.10
N ILE A 73 8.81 5.65 -18.04
CA ILE A 73 8.65 5.32 -19.47
C ILE A 73 9.89 4.70 -20.10
N LYS A 74 11.06 4.98 -19.52
CA LYS A 74 12.36 4.55 -20.02
C LYS A 74 12.92 3.34 -19.29
N MET A 75 12.10 2.66 -18.49
CA MET A 75 12.46 1.39 -17.86
C MET A 75 11.96 0.19 -18.67
N GLU A 76 12.87 -0.70 -19.01
CA GLU A 76 12.62 -1.92 -19.81
C GLU A 76 12.89 -3.18 -18.99
N GLU A 77 12.19 -4.27 -19.34
CA GLU A 77 12.32 -5.59 -18.71
C GLU A 77 12.06 -5.53 -17.19
N ILE A 78 10.93 -4.93 -16.80
CA ILE A 78 10.53 -4.77 -15.40
C ILE A 78 10.07 -6.12 -14.82
N PRO A 79 10.73 -6.64 -13.77
CA PRO A 79 10.27 -7.84 -13.06
C PRO A 79 9.17 -7.49 -12.03
N LEU A 80 8.63 -8.50 -11.35
CA LEU A 80 7.82 -8.28 -10.14
C LEU A 80 8.75 -7.89 -8.98
N VAL A 81 8.56 -6.69 -8.44
CA VAL A 81 9.44 -6.11 -7.41
C VAL A 81 8.69 -5.93 -6.09
N LEU A 82 9.25 -6.48 -5.02
CA LEU A 82 8.76 -6.41 -3.66
C LEU A 82 9.74 -5.57 -2.83
N PHE A 83 9.41 -4.30 -2.64
CA PHE A 83 10.24 -3.36 -1.89
C PHE A 83 9.82 -3.31 -0.41
N LEU A 84 10.74 -3.71 0.46
CA LEU A 84 10.64 -3.63 1.92
C LEU A 84 11.42 -2.42 2.43
N GLY A 85 10.83 -1.24 2.26
CA GLY A 85 11.35 0.03 2.76
C GLY A 85 10.67 0.54 4.02
N LYS A 86 11.28 1.55 4.65
CA LYS A 86 10.69 2.32 5.77
C LYS A 86 9.49 3.16 5.31
N SER A 87 8.36 2.50 5.08
CA SER A 87 7.09 3.20 4.88
C SER A 87 6.34 3.29 6.21
N SER A 88 5.87 4.48 6.55
CA SER A 88 4.86 4.68 7.58
C SER A 88 3.55 4.12 7.05
N ILE A 89 3.40 2.80 7.07
CA ILE A 89 2.14 2.14 6.69
C ILE A 89 1.10 2.60 7.69
N SER A 90 0.03 3.26 7.22
CA SER A 90 -1.15 3.50 8.04
C SER A 90 -1.79 2.15 8.35
N SER A 91 -1.38 1.53 9.45
CA SER A 91 -1.89 0.23 9.85
C SER A 91 -3.32 0.39 10.36
N ASN A 92 -4.26 -0.35 9.79
CA ASN A 92 -5.59 -0.52 10.37
C ASN A 92 -5.42 -0.99 11.84
N PRO A 93 -6.00 -0.32 12.84
CA PRO A 93 -5.82 -0.67 14.25
C PRO A 93 -6.34 -2.07 14.62
N ARG A 94 -7.11 -2.72 13.73
CA ARG A 94 -7.54 -4.12 13.89
C ARG A 94 -6.60 -5.13 13.24
N SER A 95 -5.65 -4.69 12.42
CA SER A 95 -4.68 -5.59 11.79
C SER A 95 -3.69 -6.08 12.83
N THR A 96 -3.69 -7.39 13.03
CA THR A 96 -2.79 -8.13 13.93
C THR A 96 -1.92 -9.10 13.13
N ILE A 97 -0.86 -9.65 13.75
CA ILE A 97 -0.02 -10.69 13.13
C ILE A 97 -0.87 -11.88 12.66
N GLY A 98 -1.80 -12.35 13.49
CA GLY A 98 -2.68 -13.47 13.14
C GLY A 98 -3.61 -13.19 11.96
N THR A 99 -4.20 -11.99 11.89
CA THR A 99 -5.01 -11.58 10.73
C THR A 99 -4.17 -11.34 9.48
N HIS A 100 -2.91 -10.92 9.63
CA HIS A 100 -2.03 -10.60 8.53
C HIS A 100 -1.52 -11.87 7.85
N THR A 101 -1.03 -12.83 8.64
CA THR A 101 -0.51 -14.13 8.17
C THR A 101 -1.60 -15.10 7.70
N GLY A 102 -2.85 -14.85 8.12
CA GLY A 102 -4.00 -15.71 7.85
C GLY A 102 -4.17 -16.84 8.87
N VAL A 103 -3.24 -17.02 9.81
CA VAL A 103 -3.31 -18.05 10.87
C VAL A 103 -4.58 -17.88 11.73
N PHE A 104 -5.01 -16.64 11.97
CA PHE A 104 -6.24 -16.37 12.69
C PHE A 104 -7.50 -16.89 11.97
N LYS A 105 -7.48 -17.04 10.64
CA LYS A 105 -8.59 -17.64 9.89
C LYS A 105 -8.75 -19.12 10.27
N GLU A 106 -7.66 -19.89 10.24
CA GLU A 106 -7.66 -21.32 10.54
C GLU A 106 -8.03 -21.60 11.99
N ILE A 107 -7.56 -20.78 12.94
CA ILE A 107 -7.97 -20.88 14.36
C ILE A 107 -9.49 -20.69 14.51
N ARG A 108 -10.08 -19.74 13.79
CA ARG A 108 -11.54 -19.53 13.82
C ARG A 108 -12.30 -20.68 13.21
N GLU A 109 -11.78 -21.27 12.14
CA GLU A 109 -12.38 -22.44 11.48
C GLU A 109 -12.35 -23.66 12.39
N LYS A 110 -11.23 -23.92 13.08
CA LYS A 110 -11.14 -24.99 14.08
C LYS A 110 -12.13 -24.80 15.23
N LEU A 111 -12.23 -23.60 15.80
CA LEU A 111 -13.20 -23.32 16.85
C LEU A 111 -14.65 -23.44 16.34
N ALA A 112 -14.92 -22.99 15.12
CA ALA A 112 -16.21 -23.13 14.48
C ALA A 112 -16.63 -24.59 14.30
N GLU A 113 -15.71 -25.45 13.88
CA GLU A 113 -15.92 -26.90 13.79
C GLU A 113 -16.25 -27.50 15.15
N GLU A 114 -15.45 -27.18 16.18
CA GLU A 114 -15.62 -27.70 17.54
C GLU A 114 -17.00 -27.36 18.15
N PHE A 115 -17.49 -26.15 17.90
CA PHE A 115 -18.75 -25.67 18.46
C PHE A 115 -19.94 -25.75 17.49
N ASN A 116 -19.74 -26.26 16.27
CA ASN A 116 -20.72 -26.27 15.18
C ASN A 116 -21.36 -24.89 14.92
N LEU A 117 -20.51 -23.87 14.78
CA LEU A 117 -20.88 -22.48 14.54
C LEU A 117 -20.24 -21.93 13.27
N SER A 118 -20.63 -20.73 12.85
CA SER A 118 -19.91 -20.02 11.78
C SER A 118 -18.54 -19.50 12.28
N PRO A 119 -17.45 -19.61 11.49
CA PRO A 119 -16.15 -18.99 11.80
C PRO A 119 -16.23 -17.48 12.04
N GLU A 120 -17.29 -16.83 11.54
CA GLU A 120 -17.52 -15.40 11.76
C GLU A 120 -17.91 -15.07 13.20
N VAL A 121 -18.46 -16.03 13.96
CA VAL A 121 -18.74 -15.84 15.40
C VAL A 121 -17.45 -15.66 16.20
N PHE A 122 -16.35 -16.24 15.73
CA PHE A 122 -15.03 -16.19 16.37
C PHE A 122 -14.15 -15.04 15.85
N SER A 123 -14.73 -14.11 15.06
CA SER A 123 -14.00 -12.97 14.51
C SER A 123 -14.23 -11.70 15.32
N PHE A 124 -13.15 -11.01 15.70
CA PHE A 124 -13.25 -9.67 16.28
C PHE A 124 -13.47 -8.57 15.22
N ASN A 125 -13.53 -8.91 13.94
CA ASN A 125 -13.69 -7.94 12.85
C ASN A 125 -15.15 -7.64 12.51
N ASN A 126 -16.11 -8.43 13.00
CA ASN A 126 -17.54 -8.28 12.69
C ASN A 126 -18.39 -8.18 13.97
N GLN A 127 -19.68 -7.90 13.79
CA GLN A 127 -20.58 -7.69 14.92
C GLN A 127 -20.97 -8.94 15.70
N LEU A 128 -20.80 -10.12 15.11
CA LEU A 128 -21.16 -11.40 15.73
C LEU A 128 -20.23 -11.75 16.89
N GLY A 129 -18.92 -11.57 16.69
CA GLY A 129 -17.91 -11.96 17.68
C GLY A 129 -17.36 -10.83 18.55
N TRP A 130 -17.46 -9.58 18.11
CA TRP A 130 -16.71 -8.50 18.74
C TRP A 130 -17.29 -7.97 20.07
N CYS A 131 -16.44 -7.33 20.86
CA CYS A 131 -16.86 -6.55 22.01
C CYS A 131 -17.62 -5.30 21.54
N ALA A 132 -18.89 -5.16 21.91
CA ALA A 132 -19.69 -3.98 21.57
C ALA A 132 -19.11 -2.64 22.09
N GLY A 133 -18.27 -2.67 23.13
CA GLY A 133 -17.66 -1.47 23.71
C GLY A 133 -16.52 -0.87 22.89
N CYS A 134 -15.63 -1.71 22.33
CA CYS A 134 -14.52 -1.26 21.49
C CYS A 134 -14.70 -1.59 20.00
N LYS A 135 -15.76 -2.31 19.63
CA LYS A 135 -16.01 -2.84 18.28
C LYS A 135 -14.81 -3.63 17.75
N GLY A 136 -14.32 -4.55 18.58
CA GLY A 136 -13.23 -5.46 18.23
C GLY A 136 -11.82 -4.86 18.22
N ARG A 137 -11.65 -3.59 18.57
CA ARG A 137 -10.33 -2.92 18.56
C ARG A 137 -9.44 -3.26 19.75
N GLY A 138 -10.01 -3.79 20.83
CA GLY A 138 -9.30 -3.98 22.11
C GLY A 138 -9.01 -2.68 22.86
N THR A 139 -8.93 -1.54 22.17
CA THR A 139 -8.69 -0.21 22.73
C THR A 139 -9.70 0.84 22.24
N THR A 140 -9.83 1.93 22.98
CA THR A 140 -10.59 3.14 22.61
C THR A 140 -9.73 4.36 22.94
N LYS A 141 -9.38 5.18 21.94
CA LYS A 141 -8.45 6.32 22.10
C LYS A 141 -7.09 5.92 22.71
N ASN A 142 -6.51 4.80 22.24
CA ASN A 142 -5.25 4.22 22.73
C ASN A 142 -5.25 3.82 24.22
N ILE A 143 -6.42 3.71 24.84
CA ILE A 143 -6.59 3.18 26.19
C ILE A 143 -7.26 1.82 26.07
N GLU A 144 -6.80 0.85 26.86
CA GLU A 144 -7.39 -0.49 26.92
C GLU A 144 -8.91 -0.42 27.16
N CYS A 145 -9.67 -1.27 26.43
CA CYS A 145 -11.11 -1.29 26.54
C CYS A 145 -11.54 -1.78 27.92
N LYS A 146 -12.20 -0.93 28.70
CA LYS A 146 -12.72 -1.30 30.03
C LYS A 146 -13.76 -2.44 30.02
N LYS A 147 -14.45 -2.68 28.89
CA LYS A 147 -15.50 -3.71 28.80
C LYS A 147 -14.93 -5.12 28.61
N CYS A 148 -14.02 -5.30 27.65
CA CYS A 148 -13.40 -6.61 27.39
C CYS A 148 -11.98 -6.74 27.92
N LYS A 149 -11.43 -5.70 28.57
CA LYS A 149 -10.05 -5.66 29.09
C LYS A 149 -9.01 -6.07 28.04
N GLY A 150 -9.11 -5.44 26.85
CA GLY A 150 -8.23 -5.74 25.72
C GLY A 150 -8.60 -6.98 24.90
N LYS A 151 -9.40 -7.92 25.41
CA LYS A 151 -9.70 -9.22 24.75
C LYS A 151 -10.40 -9.16 23.39
N ARG A 152 -11.01 -8.03 23.05
CA ARG A 152 -11.71 -7.76 21.76
C ARG A 152 -13.04 -8.49 21.52
N TYR A 153 -13.38 -9.54 22.24
CA TYR A 153 -14.58 -10.35 22.00
C TYR A 153 -15.77 -10.02 22.91
N SER A 154 -16.96 -10.50 22.51
CA SER A 154 -18.15 -10.53 23.35
C SER A 154 -18.01 -11.57 24.46
N GLU A 155 -18.77 -11.40 25.55
CA GLU A 155 -18.74 -12.32 26.68
C GLU A 155 -19.21 -13.73 26.29
N GLU A 156 -20.15 -13.85 25.35
CA GLU A 156 -20.63 -15.14 24.84
C GLU A 156 -19.51 -15.93 24.13
N VAL A 157 -18.68 -15.25 23.33
CA VAL A 157 -17.55 -15.90 22.65
C VAL A 157 -16.47 -16.30 23.65
N GLU A 158 -16.21 -15.46 24.65
CA GLU A 158 -15.24 -15.74 25.72
C GLU A 158 -15.61 -16.93 26.62
N GLN A 159 -16.87 -17.37 26.62
CA GLN A 159 -17.29 -18.56 27.36
C GLN A 159 -16.95 -19.87 26.63
N ARG A 160 -16.64 -19.81 25.33
CA ARG A 160 -16.28 -20.97 24.52
C ARG A 160 -14.80 -21.26 24.66
N THR A 161 -14.47 -22.46 25.13
CA THR A 161 -13.11 -22.86 25.47
C THR A 161 -12.76 -24.23 24.90
N ILE A 162 -11.50 -24.39 24.49
CA ILE A 162 -10.95 -25.68 24.07
C ILE A 162 -9.76 -26.06 24.96
N GLU A 163 -9.49 -27.36 25.06
CA GLU A 163 -8.39 -27.85 25.89
C GLU A 163 -7.09 -27.93 25.07
N LEU A 164 -6.09 -27.14 25.46
CA LEU A 164 -4.75 -27.08 24.86
C LEU A 164 -3.71 -27.08 25.98
N PHE A 165 -2.56 -27.74 25.81
CA PHE A 165 -1.58 -27.90 26.89
C PHE A 165 -2.16 -28.42 28.22
N ALA A 166 -3.17 -29.29 28.16
CA ALA A 166 -3.94 -29.76 29.32
C ALA A 166 -4.54 -28.62 30.18
N LYS A 167 -4.89 -27.49 29.54
CA LYS A 167 -5.58 -26.34 30.15
C LYS A 167 -6.68 -25.81 29.22
N SER A 168 -7.73 -25.27 29.81
CA SER A 168 -8.80 -24.59 29.09
C SER A 168 -8.33 -23.23 28.56
N HIS A 169 -8.52 -22.99 27.26
CA HIS A 169 -8.17 -21.73 26.58
C HIS A 169 -9.37 -21.16 25.83
N THR A 170 -9.62 -19.85 25.95
CA THR A 170 -10.53 -19.13 25.05
C THR A 170 -9.81 -18.72 23.77
N ILE A 171 -10.55 -18.21 22.79
CA ILE A 171 -9.93 -17.61 21.58
C ILE A 171 -9.03 -16.41 21.90
N SER A 172 -9.34 -15.61 22.93
CA SER A 172 -8.43 -14.54 23.34
C SER A 172 -7.11 -15.09 23.84
N ASP A 173 -7.18 -16.16 24.64
CA ASP A 173 -6.00 -16.78 25.24
C ASP A 173 -5.11 -17.37 24.14
N ILE A 174 -5.69 -18.06 23.16
CA ILE A 174 -4.97 -18.59 21.99
C ILE A 174 -4.29 -17.46 21.22
N ASN A 175 -5.00 -16.36 20.92
CA ASN A 175 -4.40 -15.25 20.16
C ASN A 175 -3.28 -14.53 20.93
N ASP A 176 -3.27 -14.60 22.26
CA ASP A 176 -2.23 -14.03 23.11
C ASP A 176 -1.04 -14.99 23.35
N LEU A 177 -1.08 -16.22 22.80
CA LEU A 177 0.08 -17.10 22.74
C LEU A 177 1.14 -16.58 21.76
N SER A 178 2.42 -16.87 22.05
CA SER A 178 3.52 -16.57 21.14
C SER A 178 3.44 -17.41 19.86
N VAL A 179 4.09 -16.97 18.79
CA VAL A 179 4.18 -17.74 17.55
C VAL A 179 4.87 -19.09 17.77
N GLU A 180 5.89 -19.20 18.65
CA GLU A 180 6.46 -20.52 18.98
C GLU A 180 5.42 -21.45 19.61
N SER A 181 4.61 -20.91 20.53
CA SER A 181 3.58 -21.67 21.22
C SER A 181 2.48 -22.13 20.26
N ILE A 182 2.07 -21.25 19.33
CA ILE A 182 1.09 -21.61 18.29
C ILE A 182 1.63 -22.69 17.37
N LEU A 183 2.89 -22.60 16.94
CA LEU A 183 3.49 -23.63 16.09
C LEU A 183 3.55 -24.99 16.82
N SER A 184 3.85 -24.99 18.11
CA SER A 184 3.84 -26.23 18.91
C SER A 184 2.45 -26.86 19.08
N LEU A 185 1.39 -26.10 18.81
CA LEU A 185 -0.02 -26.52 18.84
C LEU A 185 -0.62 -26.70 17.43
N ALA A 186 0.21 -26.72 16.39
CA ALA A 186 -0.27 -26.67 15.02
C ALA A 186 -1.19 -27.85 14.66
N GLU A 187 -0.91 -29.05 15.19
CA GLU A 187 -1.74 -30.23 14.97
C GLU A 187 -3.10 -30.10 15.67
N GLU A 188 -3.13 -29.69 16.95
CA GLU A 188 -4.37 -29.53 17.73
C GLU A 188 -5.26 -28.40 17.20
N LEU A 189 -4.65 -27.35 16.64
CA LEU A 189 -5.33 -26.20 16.06
C LEU A 189 -5.68 -26.37 14.57
N ASN A 190 -5.35 -27.52 13.95
CA ASN A 190 -5.53 -27.78 12.51
C ASN A 190 -4.91 -26.70 11.62
N ILE A 191 -3.71 -26.21 11.96
CA ILE A 191 -3.00 -25.19 11.18
C ILE A 191 -2.39 -25.85 9.93
N SER A 192 -2.62 -25.28 8.75
CA SER A 192 -2.14 -25.84 7.49
C SER A 192 -0.62 -25.79 7.36
N GLU A 193 -0.03 -26.70 6.59
CA GLU A 193 1.43 -26.76 6.36
C GLU A 193 1.98 -25.42 5.86
N ALA A 194 1.25 -24.75 4.95
CA ALA A 194 1.61 -23.42 4.46
C ALA A 194 1.72 -22.39 5.59
N LYS A 195 0.79 -22.39 6.54
CA LYS A 195 0.81 -21.49 7.70
C LYS A 195 1.84 -21.90 8.75
N GLN A 196 2.09 -23.20 8.94
CA GLN A 196 3.17 -23.68 9.79
C GLN A 196 4.53 -23.20 9.29
N HIS A 197 4.78 -23.23 7.98
CA HIS A 197 6.00 -22.68 7.39
C HIS A 197 6.15 -21.18 7.66
N ILE A 198 5.08 -20.40 7.55
CA ILE A 198 5.11 -18.96 7.90
C ILE A 198 5.47 -18.78 9.38
N LEU A 199 4.84 -19.53 10.29
CA LEU A 199 5.15 -19.46 11.72
C LEU A 199 6.61 -19.84 11.99
N GLN A 200 7.11 -20.91 11.37
CA GLN A 200 8.51 -21.32 11.48
C GLN A 200 9.47 -20.24 10.97
N ASN A 201 9.17 -19.61 9.83
CA ASN A 201 9.99 -18.51 9.30
C ASN A 201 9.99 -17.29 10.25
N ILE A 202 8.87 -16.97 10.90
CA ILE A 202 8.80 -15.91 11.93
C ILE A 202 9.73 -16.24 13.10
N ILE A 203 9.79 -17.50 13.52
CA ILE A 203 10.70 -17.96 14.58
C ILE A 203 12.16 -17.83 14.12
N ASN A 204 12.49 -18.30 12.92
CA ASN A 204 13.84 -18.21 12.35
C ASN A 204 14.31 -16.75 12.19
N MET A 205 13.38 -15.82 11.94
CA MET A 205 13.61 -14.38 11.91
C MET A 205 13.76 -13.74 13.31
N ASN A 206 13.91 -14.53 14.35
CA ASN A 206 14.06 -14.14 15.76
C ASN A 206 12.93 -13.20 16.27
N ILE A 207 11.70 -13.44 15.81
CA ILE A 207 10.49 -12.70 16.24
C ILE A 207 9.34 -13.62 16.64
N GLY A 208 9.62 -14.89 16.91
CA GLY A 208 8.63 -15.88 17.36
C GLY A 208 7.91 -15.48 18.67
N TYR A 209 8.57 -14.72 19.54
CA TYR A 209 8.03 -14.32 20.84
C TYR A 209 6.78 -13.42 20.73
N LEU A 210 6.49 -12.87 19.55
CA LEU A 210 5.33 -12.05 19.30
C LEU A 210 4.05 -12.89 19.31
N THR A 211 2.95 -12.30 19.77
CA THR A 211 1.66 -12.97 19.83
C THR A 211 0.82 -12.72 18.58
N LEU A 212 -0.10 -13.62 18.23
CA LEU A 212 -0.99 -13.43 17.07
C LEU A 212 -1.86 -12.17 17.21
N ASN A 213 -2.19 -11.76 18.43
CA ASN A 213 -2.99 -10.57 18.74
C ASN A 213 -2.20 -9.26 18.66
N ARG A 214 -0.86 -9.34 18.50
CA ARG A 214 0.00 -8.16 18.37
C ARG A 214 -0.45 -7.30 17.18
N ILE A 215 -0.73 -6.04 17.44
CA ILE A 215 -1.19 -5.08 16.41
C ILE A 215 -0.02 -4.74 15.49
N MET A 216 -0.24 -4.81 14.17
CA MET A 216 0.80 -4.51 13.18
C MET A 216 1.42 -3.12 13.37
N GLY A 217 0.59 -2.13 13.69
CA GLY A 217 1.02 -0.75 13.95
C GLY A 217 1.81 -0.52 15.24
N THR A 218 1.95 -1.54 16.09
CA THR A 218 2.75 -1.46 17.31
C THR A 218 4.06 -2.25 17.22
N LEU A 219 4.34 -2.87 16.07
CA LEU A 219 5.64 -3.47 15.77
C LEU A 219 6.68 -2.38 15.54
N SER A 220 7.91 -2.63 16.00
CA SER A 220 9.07 -1.85 15.58
C SER A 220 9.32 -2.04 14.09
N GLY A 221 10.03 -1.09 13.46
CA GLY A 221 10.37 -1.20 12.04
C GLY A 221 11.11 -2.50 11.71
N GLY A 222 12.05 -2.93 12.57
CA GLY A 222 12.79 -4.18 12.38
C GLY A 222 11.91 -5.43 12.51
N GLU A 223 11.01 -5.48 13.51
CA GLU A 223 10.04 -6.58 13.63
C GLU A 223 9.11 -6.66 12.42
N LEU A 224 8.64 -5.52 11.93
CA LEU A 224 7.76 -5.46 10.77
C LEU A 224 8.46 -5.95 9.49
N THR A 225 9.69 -5.49 9.22
CA THR A 225 10.50 -5.96 8.08
C THR A 225 10.71 -7.48 8.16
N ARG A 226 11.09 -8.00 9.33
CA ARG A 226 11.33 -9.43 9.54
C ARG A 226 10.07 -10.29 9.39
N LEU A 227 8.91 -9.78 9.83
CA LEU A 227 7.63 -10.43 9.60
C LEU A 227 7.28 -10.53 8.12
N TYR A 228 7.51 -9.46 7.34
CA TYR A 228 7.30 -9.51 5.89
C TYR A 228 8.28 -10.45 5.18
N LEU A 229 9.55 -10.49 5.61
CA LEU A 229 10.52 -11.44 5.08
C LEU A 229 10.09 -12.88 5.32
N ALA A 230 9.63 -13.20 6.54
CA ALA A 230 9.15 -14.53 6.88
C ALA A 230 7.97 -14.98 5.99
N GLU A 231 7.05 -14.05 5.67
CA GLU A 231 5.96 -14.30 4.74
C GLU A 231 6.46 -14.52 3.31
N PHE A 232 7.35 -13.65 2.81
CA PHE A 232 7.91 -13.78 1.46
C PHE A 232 8.69 -15.07 1.27
N MET A 233 9.38 -15.57 2.30
CA MET A 233 10.05 -16.88 2.26
C MET A 233 9.09 -18.04 2.00
N ALA A 234 7.85 -17.94 2.49
CA ALA A 234 6.83 -18.96 2.25
C ALA A 234 6.19 -18.81 0.87
N VAL A 235 5.85 -17.58 0.44
CA VAL A 235 4.96 -17.38 -0.71
C VAL A 235 5.64 -16.89 -1.98
N SER A 236 6.80 -16.23 -1.91
CA SER A 236 7.38 -15.52 -3.06
C SER A 236 8.21 -16.43 -3.97
N GLU A 237 7.98 -16.32 -5.28
CA GLU A 237 8.78 -17.03 -6.29
C GLU A 237 9.05 -16.16 -7.52
N ASN A 238 10.29 -16.22 -8.02
CA ASN A 238 10.73 -15.53 -9.23
C ASN A 238 10.52 -14.01 -9.16
N THR A 239 10.67 -13.43 -7.97
CA THR A 239 10.50 -11.99 -7.70
C THR A 239 11.83 -11.31 -7.41
N VAL A 240 11.89 -9.99 -7.55
CA VAL A 240 12.98 -9.17 -7.01
C VAL A 240 12.56 -8.66 -5.64
N ILE A 241 13.28 -9.03 -4.60
CA ILE A 241 13.02 -8.60 -3.23
C ILE A 241 14.11 -7.62 -2.84
N ILE A 242 13.69 -6.39 -2.56
CA ILE A 242 14.59 -5.33 -2.15
C ILE A 242 14.38 -5.06 -0.67
N ILE A 243 15.44 -5.17 0.13
CA ILE A 243 15.41 -5.05 1.58
C ILE A 243 16.20 -3.81 1.97
N ASP A 244 15.56 -2.86 2.66
CA ASP A 244 16.19 -1.60 3.08
C ASP A 244 16.54 -1.64 4.57
N GLU A 245 17.84 -1.51 4.86
CA GLU A 245 18.45 -1.44 6.20
C GLU A 245 18.11 -2.63 7.11
N ILE A 246 18.39 -3.86 6.67
CA ILE A 246 18.14 -5.06 7.47
C ILE A 246 19.01 -5.12 8.75
N SER A 247 20.22 -4.54 8.71
CA SER A 247 21.15 -4.56 9.86
C SER A 247 20.69 -3.74 11.06
N VAL A 248 19.66 -2.90 10.90
CA VAL A 248 19.28 -1.91 11.91
C VAL A 248 18.66 -2.55 13.15
N GLY A 249 19.21 -2.22 14.32
CA GLY A 249 18.69 -2.69 15.62
C GLY A 249 18.92 -4.18 15.87
N LEU A 250 19.89 -4.77 15.15
CA LEU A 250 20.30 -6.16 15.31
C LEU A 250 21.74 -6.24 15.81
N ASP A 251 21.99 -7.15 16.74
CA ASP A 251 23.35 -7.57 17.06
C ASP A 251 23.93 -8.46 15.94
N ASN A 252 25.25 -8.63 15.95
CA ASN A 252 25.96 -9.32 14.87
C ASN A 252 25.58 -10.81 14.74
N GLU A 253 25.32 -11.53 15.85
CA GLU A 253 24.94 -12.95 15.77
C GLU A 253 23.56 -13.10 15.14
N THR A 254 22.59 -12.30 15.61
CA THR A 254 21.23 -12.30 15.05
C THR A 254 21.23 -11.87 13.58
N LEU A 255 22.06 -10.88 13.21
CA LEU A 255 22.20 -10.45 11.82
C LEU A 255 22.69 -11.59 10.92
N LEU A 256 23.71 -12.34 11.34
CA LEU A 256 24.24 -13.47 10.57
C LEU A 256 23.19 -14.58 10.39
N GLN A 257 22.40 -14.87 11.43
CA GLN A 257 21.27 -15.81 11.33
C GLN A 257 20.25 -15.37 10.29
N ILE A 258 19.85 -14.09 10.33
CA ILE A 258 18.89 -13.53 9.36
C ILE A 258 19.46 -13.53 7.94
N LEU A 259 20.76 -13.25 7.75
CA LEU A 259 21.39 -13.32 6.43
C LEU A 259 21.39 -14.74 5.85
N GLU A 260 21.51 -15.77 6.69
CA GLU A 260 21.37 -17.16 6.25
C GLU A 260 19.91 -17.49 5.82
N GLU A 261 18.91 -16.94 6.51
CA GLU A 261 17.51 -17.07 6.06
C GLU A 261 17.25 -16.31 4.74
N ILE A 262 17.82 -15.11 4.56
CA ILE A 262 17.74 -14.34 3.30
C ILE A 262 18.44 -15.09 2.15
N LYS A 263 19.51 -15.83 2.43
CA LYS A 263 20.17 -16.68 1.44
C LYS A 263 19.22 -17.78 0.93
N GLN A 264 18.41 -18.38 1.79
CA GLN A 264 17.37 -19.35 1.37
C GLN A 264 16.31 -18.68 0.48
N LEU A 265 15.91 -17.45 0.80
CA LEU A 265 14.99 -16.66 -0.02
C LEU A 265 15.56 -16.40 -1.44
N GLY A 266 16.86 -16.14 -1.53
CA GLY A 266 17.59 -15.93 -2.80
C GLY A 266 17.67 -17.16 -3.71
N CYS A 267 17.44 -18.37 -3.20
CA CYS A 267 17.35 -19.57 -4.04
C CYS A 267 16.15 -19.54 -5.01
N LYS A 268 15.09 -18.79 -4.67
CA LYS A 268 13.87 -18.68 -5.50
C LYS A 268 13.65 -17.28 -6.08
N ASN A 269 14.42 -16.29 -5.63
CA ASN A 269 14.21 -14.88 -5.91
C ASN A 269 15.54 -14.17 -6.19
N GLN A 270 15.46 -12.93 -6.68
CA GLN A 270 16.60 -12.04 -6.70
C GLN A 270 16.58 -11.14 -5.46
N ILE A 271 17.72 -11.02 -4.77
CA ILE A 271 17.82 -10.24 -3.53
C ILE A 271 18.66 -8.99 -3.75
N TRP A 272 18.09 -7.83 -3.44
CA TRP A 272 18.83 -6.58 -3.34
C TRP A 272 18.84 -6.09 -1.89
N LEU A 273 20.02 -5.71 -1.42
CA LEU A 273 20.23 -5.25 -0.05
C LEU A 273 20.70 -3.80 -0.09
N ILE A 274 19.89 -2.89 0.44
CA ILE A 274 20.31 -1.53 0.71
C ILE A 274 20.73 -1.50 2.17
N ASP A 275 22.01 -1.26 2.45
CA ASP A 275 22.48 -1.23 3.83
C ASP A 275 23.68 -0.30 3.99
N HIS A 276 24.03 -0.04 5.24
CA HIS A 276 25.24 0.67 5.63
C HIS A 276 26.32 -0.28 6.17
N SER A 277 25.94 -1.50 6.57
CA SER A 277 26.81 -2.54 7.11
C SER A 277 27.57 -3.28 6.00
N ASP A 278 28.89 -3.30 6.10
CA ASP A 278 29.74 -4.10 5.20
C ASP A 278 29.45 -5.60 5.34
N THR A 279 29.13 -6.07 6.57
CA THR A 279 28.71 -7.46 6.81
C THR A 279 27.52 -7.87 5.93
N VAL A 280 26.59 -6.95 5.65
CA VAL A 280 25.44 -7.21 4.78
C VAL A 280 25.82 -7.09 3.32
N LEU A 281 26.50 -6.01 2.94
CA LEU A 281 26.84 -5.71 1.54
C LEU A 281 27.80 -6.74 0.93
N ASP A 282 28.73 -7.28 1.73
CA ASP A 282 29.72 -8.26 1.30
C ASP A 282 29.13 -9.66 1.08
N THR A 283 27.87 -9.89 1.47
CA THR A 283 27.16 -11.14 1.15
C THR A 283 26.65 -11.22 -0.29
N THR A 284 26.69 -10.12 -1.04
CA THR A 284 26.08 -10.01 -2.37
C THR A 284 27.08 -10.27 -3.51
N ASP A 285 26.57 -10.72 -4.67
CA ASP A 285 27.37 -11.01 -5.87
C ASP A 285 28.03 -9.75 -6.46
N GLU A 286 27.34 -8.59 -6.37
CA GLU A 286 27.79 -7.33 -6.96
C GLU A 286 27.31 -6.13 -6.13
N GLN A 287 28.16 -5.12 -6.00
CA GLN A 287 27.85 -3.89 -5.26
C GLN A 287 27.69 -2.70 -6.21
N LEU A 288 26.63 -1.91 -6.01
CA LEU A 288 26.38 -0.65 -6.70
C LEU A 288 26.57 0.52 -5.74
N PHE A 289 27.47 1.43 -6.08
CA PHE A 289 27.78 2.59 -5.24
C PHE A 289 27.08 3.85 -5.72
N PHE A 290 26.28 4.47 -4.86
CA PHE A 290 25.64 5.76 -5.11
C PHE A 290 26.42 6.91 -4.48
N GLY A 291 26.76 7.92 -5.29
CA GLY A 291 27.51 9.10 -4.89
C GLY A 291 27.56 10.16 -6.02
N PRO A 292 28.65 10.94 -6.12
CA PRO A 292 29.82 10.98 -5.22
C PRO A 292 29.50 11.57 -3.84
N GLY A 293 28.45 12.37 -3.71
CA GLY A 293 28.01 13.00 -2.47
C GLY A 293 26.59 12.64 -2.06
N SER A 294 26.02 13.45 -1.17
CA SER A 294 24.63 13.37 -0.70
C SER A 294 23.77 14.47 -1.31
N GLY A 295 22.44 14.34 -1.22
CA GLY A 295 21.51 15.37 -1.70
C GLY A 295 21.71 15.65 -3.19
N LYS A 296 21.88 16.93 -3.54
CA LYS A 296 22.10 17.37 -4.94
C LYS A 296 23.41 16.88 -5.56
N TYR A 297 24.39 16.49 -4.74
CA TYR A 297 25.67 15.93 -5.18
C TYR A 297 25.65 14.40 -5.29
N GLY A 298 24.51 13.78 -4.98
CA GLY A 298 24.27 12.35 -5.19
C GLY A 298 23.59 12.05 -6.52
N GLY A 299 22.83 10.97 -6.56
CA GLY A 299 21.98 10.59 -7.68
C GLY A 299 22.70 9.90 -8.83
N GLN A 300 24.00 9.59 -8.67
CA GLN A 300 24.81 8.92 -9.69
C GLN A 300 25.36 7.60 -9.15
N ILE A 301 25.53 6.62 -10.04
CA ILE A 301 26.28 5.39 -9.75
C ILE A 301 27.75 5.67 -10.04
N VAL A 302 28.60 5.48 -9.03
CA VAL A 302 30.05 5.68 -9.09
C VAL A 302 30.79 4.34 -9.05
N LYS A 303 32.01 4.30 -9.59
CA LYS A 303 32.81 3.07 -9.65
C LYS A 303 33.41 2.67 -8.30
N GLU A 304 33.78 3.66 -7.49
CA GLU A 304 34.41 3.46 -6.19
C GLU A 304 33.43 3.81 -5.07
N SER A 305 33.54 3.13 -3.94
CA SER A 305 32.66 3.41 -2.80
C SER A 305 32.90 4.83 -2.28
N PRO A 306 31.88 5.70 -2.24
CA PRO A 306 32.02 7.04 -1.65
C PRO A 306 31.95 7.00 -0.12
N ARG A 307 31.75 5.82 0.48
CA ARG A 307 31.69 5.66 1.92
C ARG A 307 33.11 5.72 2.50
N PRO A 308 33.39 6.62 3.47
CA PRO A 308 34.66 6.60 4.17
C PRO A 308 34.74 5.35 5.06
N LYS A 309 35.97 4.88 5.29
CA LYS A 309 36.23 3.82 6.27
C LYS A 309 35.96 4.32 7.70
N PRO A 310 35.71 3.41 8.66
CA PRO A 310 35.66 3.76 10.07
C PRO A 310 36.94 4.47 10.53
N ILE A 311 36.79 5.56 11.28
CA ILE A 311 37.91 6.33 11.84
C ILE A 311 37.85 6.21 13.36
N LEU A 312 38.74 5.41 13.95
CA LEU A 312 38.79 5.25 15.40
C LEU A 312 39.48 6.47 16.03
N SER A 313 38.74 7.20 16.86
CA SER A 313 39.28 8.30 17.68
C SER A 313 40.04 7.76 18.90
N GLU A 314 40.96 8.57 19.43
CA GLU A 314 41.69 8.22 20.65
C GLU A 314 40.73 8.11 21.85
N ARG A 315 40.80 6.99 22.58
CA ARG A 315 39.98 6.68 23.76
C ARG A 315 40.62 7.25 25.01
N ASN A 316 39.83 7.44 26.07
CA ASN A 316 40.38 7.83 27.36
C ASN A 316 40.86 6.57 28.11
N TYR A 317 42.18 6.37 28.16
CA TYR A 317 42.82 5.23 28.81
C TYR A 317 43.04 5.44 30.33
N GLU A 318 42.75 6.62 30.87
CA GLU A 318 42.89 6.87 32.30
C GLU A 318 41.83 6.10 33.09
N MET A 319 42.21 5.57 34.25
CA MET A 319 41.26 4.91 35.15
C MET A 319 40.29 5.95 35.74
N PRO A 320 38.96 5.73 35.66
CA PRO A 320 37.99 6.66 36.19
C PRO A 320 38.10 6.75 37.72
N THR A 321 38.08 7.97 38.23
CA THR A 321 38.16 8.27 39.68
C THR A 321 36.79 8.51 40.31
N GLU A 322 35.77 8.79 39.49
CA GLU A 322 34.39 9.05 39.92
C GLU A 322 33.37 8.18 39.18
N TYR A 323 32.29 7.82 39.89
CA TYR A 323 31.22 6.97 39.37
C TYR A 323 29.84 7.55 39.72
N TYR A 324 28.85 7.29 38.86
CA TYR A 324 27.45 7.32 39.24
C TYR A 324 27.09 5.96 39.83
N THR A 325 26.47 5.96 41.02
CA THR A 325 26.10 4.77 41.76
C THR A 325 24.58 4.73 41.90
N PHE A 326 24.01 3.64 41.41
CA PHE A 326 22.57 3.38 41.42
C PHE A 326 22.27 2.24 42.39
N HIS A 327 21.16 2.34 43.12
CA HIS A 327 20.75 1.30 44.08
C HIS A 327 19.30 0.91 43.88
N GLU A 328 18.98 -0.36 44.17
CA GLU A 328 17.62 -0.91 44.16
C GLU A 328 16.92 -0.74 42.79
N LEU A 329 17.61 -1.14 41.72
CA LEU A 329 17.08 -1.09 40.36
C LEU A 329 16.16 -2.29 40.10
N TYR A 330 14.86 -2.09 40.35
CA TYR A 330 13.82 -3.10 40.12
C TYR A 330 12.83 -2.65 39.06
N CYS A 331 12.92 -3.22 37.86
CA CYS A 331 11.97 -2.95 36.78
C CYS A 331 11.92 -4.12 35.78
N ARG A 332 10.71 -4.65 35.52
CA ARG A 332 10.49 -5.79 34.63
C ARG A 332 11.41 -6.97 34.99
N ASN A 333 12.35 -7.31 34.11
CA ASN A 333 13.32 -8.39 34.30
C ASN A 333 14.62 -7.93 34.96
N ILE A 334 14.79 -6.65 35.31
CA ILE A 334 15.97 -6.14 36.02
C ILE A 334 15.72 -6.18 37.53
N GLN A 335 16.59 -6.85 38.27
CA GLN A 335 16.57 -6.94 39.73
C GLN A 335 17.98 -6.76 40.33
N MET A 336 18.57 -5.57 40.17
CA MET A 336 19.94 -5.30 40.63
C MET A 336 19.96 -4.47 41.91
N THR A 337 20.75 -4.91 42.89
CA THR A 337 20.89 -4.21 44.18
C THR A 337 21.74 -2.95 44.07
N GLU A 338 22.83 -3.01 43.28
CA GLU A 338 23.72 -1.89 43.01
C GLU A 338 24.25 -1.98 41.57
N PHE A 339 24.42 -0.82 40.92
CA PHE A 339 25.04 -0.72 39.61
C PHE A 339 25.84 0.58 39.50
N GLN A 340 27.04 0.54 38.93
CA GLN A 340 27.95 1.69 38.88
C GLN A 340 28.37 2.01 37.44
N ILE A 341 28.37 3.29 37.07
CA ILE A 341 28.79 3.77 35.75
C ILE A 341 29.91 4.82 35.92
N PRO A 342 31.06 4.70 35.23
CA PRO A 342 32.14 5.68 35.34
C PRO A 342 31.74 7.04 34.76
N LYS A 343 32.09 8.12 35.48
CA LYS A 343 31.90 9.50 34.98
C LYS A 343 32.97 9.87 33.96
N ASN A 344 32.65 10.85 33.11
CA ASN A 344 33.51 11.35 32.03
C ASN A 344 34.01 10.24 31.09
N ARG A 345 33.16 9.25 30.84
CA ARG A 345 33.43 8.16 29.91
C ARG A 345 32.26 7.99 28.95
N LEU A 346 32.58 7.43 27.78
CA LEU A 346 31.60 6.88 26.85
C LEU A 346 31.33 5.43 27.23
N VAL A 347 30.15 5.17 27.80
CA VAL A 347 29.73 3.83 28.22
C VAL A 347 28.65 3.30 27.29
N THR A 348 28.84 2.09 26.77
CA THR A 348 27.91 1.51 25.82
C THR A 348 27.28 0.23 26.35
N VAL A 349 25.94 0.16 26.29
CA VAL A 349 25.15 -1.01 26.67
C VAL A 349 24.75 -1.79 25.42
N THR A 350 25.03 -3.09 25.38
CA THR A 350 24.76 -3.98 24.24
C THR A 350 24.15 -5.32 24.67
N GLY A 351 23.78 -6.16 23.69
CA GLY A 351 23.13 -7.48 23.87
C GLY A 351 21.91 -7.69 22.97
N GLU A 352 21.31 -8.88 22.98
CA GLU A 352 20.22 -9.26 22.06
C GLU A 352 18.96 -8.36 22.19
N SER A 353 18.16 -8.24 21.12
CA SER A 353 16.88 -7.52 21.20
C SER A 353 15.96 -8.09 22.30
N GLY A 354 15.35 -7.22 23.09
CA GLY A 354 14.43 -7.63 24.17
C GLY A 354 15.09 -8.17 25.45
N CYS A 355 16.42 -8.15 25.58
CA CYS A 355 17.11 -8.62 26.79
C CYS A 355 17.00 -7.67 28.01
N GLY A 356 16.63 -6.40 27.81
CA GLY A 356 16.41 -5.44 28.91
C GLY A 356 17.22 -4.14 28.85
N LYS A 357 18.03 -3.90 27.81
CA LYS A 357 18.89 -2.69 27.66
C LYS A 357 18.14 -1.38 27.87
N SER A 358 17.05 -1.16 27.13
CA SER A 358 16.23 0.05 27.24
C SER A 358 15.55 0.14 28.61
N THR A 359 15.16 -0.98 29.21
CA THR A 359 14.60 -0.99 30.57
C THR A 359 15.64 -0.59 31.60
N LEU A 360 16.88 -1.08 31.51
CA LEU A 360 17.96 -0.65 32.38
C LEU A 360 18.22 0.85 32.21
N VAL A 361 18.55 1.29 31.00
CA VAL A 361 19.02 2.66 30.79
C VAL A 361 17.90 3.70 30.90
N ASN A 362 16.76 3.49 30.22
CA ASN A 362 15.71 4.49 30.10
C ASN A 362 14.71 4.46 31.26
N GLU A 363 14.44 3.29 31.87
CA GLU A 363 13.43 3.16 32.93
C GLU A 363 14.07 3.10 34.32
N CYS A 364 15.20 2.38 34.48
CA CYS A 364 15.88 2.27 35.77
C CYS A 364 16.85 3.44 36.00
N LEU A 365 17.93 3.53 35.22
CA LEU A 365 19.02 4.48 35.44
C LEU A 365 18.54 5.92 35.33
N ALA A 366 17.80 6.28 34.28
CA ALA A 366 17.26 7.62 34.11
C ALA A 366 16.36 8.07 35.28
N THR A 367 15.46 7.19 35.74
CA THR A 367 14.55 7.49 36.85
C THR A 367 15.28 7.64 38.18
N ASP A 368 16.24 6.76 38.46
CA ASP A 368 17.03 6.80 39.70
C ASP A 368 18.04 7.96 39.70
N PHE A 369 18.61 8.30 38.54
CA PHE A 369 19.51 9.45 38.37
C PHE A 369 18.84 10.76 38.81
N LEU A 370 17.62 11.01 38.34
CA LEU A 370 16.87 12.23 38.70
C LEU A 370 16.58 12.33 40.20
N LYS A 371 16.47 11.19 40.90
CA LYS A 371 16.26 11.15 42.36
C LYS A 371 17.55 11.43 43.12
N ARG A 372 18.67 10.84 42.69
CA ARG A 372 19.95 10.87 43.44
C ARG A 372 20.84 12.04 43.09
N TYR A 373 20.79 12.51 41.85
CA TYR A 373 21.63 13.58 41.31
C TYR A 373 20.79 14.78 40.85
N PRO A 374 19.96 15.39 41.72
CA PRO A 374 19.01 16.44 41.32
C PRO A 374 19.67 17.76 40.88
N LYS A 375 20.99 17.91 41.11
CA LYS A 375 21.78 19.06 40.65
C LYS A 375 22.38 18.82 39.26
N ASP A 376 22.49 17.57 38.84
CA ASP A 376 23.08 17.21 37.56
C ASP A 376 21.99 17.18 36.49
N LYS A 377 22.37 17.46 35.25
CA LYS A 377 21.43 17.47 34.12
C LYS A 377 21.38 16.08 33.50
N LEU A 378 20.20 15.49 33.44
CA LEU A 378 19.94 14.33 32.57
C LEU A 378 19.39 14.81 31.23
N VAL A 379 19.97 14.35 30.13
CA VAL A 379 19.49 14.61 28.78
C VAL A 379 19.23 13.28 28.07
N MET A 380 17.95 12.96 27.89
CA MET A 380 17.52 11.80 27.09
C MET A 380 17.44 12.20 25.62
N VAL A 381 18.46 11.85 24.84
CA VAL A 381 18.56 12.25 23.44
C VAL A 381 17.68 11.34 22.58
N GLY A 382 16.55 11.90 22.11
CA GLY A 382 15.71 11.28 21.08
C GLY A 382 14.38 10.73 21.59
N GLN A 383 14.17 10.69 22.91
CA GLN A 383 12.86 10.46 23.50
C GLN A 383 11.99 11.74 23.36
N ASP A 384 10.66 11.58 23.28
CA ASP A 384 9.64 12.62 23.03
C ASP A 384 9.22 12.96 21.58
N ARG A 385 9.50 12.09 20.59
CA ARG A 385 8.91 12.24 19.23
C ARG A 385 7.38 12.42 19.22
N ASN A 386 6.67 11.92 20.25
CA ASN A 386 5.21 11.89 20.30
C ASN A 386 4.57 12.92 21.25
N GLN A 387 5.31 13.55 22.18
CA GLN A 387 4.72 14.47 23.17
C GLN A 387 4.96 15.96 22.88
N SER A 388 6.02 16.33 22.15
CA SER A 388 6.39 17.73 21.88
C SER A 388 6.48 18.10 20.39
N ILE A 389 6.38 17.11 19.49
CA ILE A 389 6.55 17.29 18.04
C ILE A 389 5.22 17.07 17.33
N THR A 390 4.61 18.16 16.85
CA THR A 390 3.44 18.05 15.96
C THR A 390 3.87 17.51 14.60
N SER A 391 2.95 16.91 13.83
CA SER A 391 3.21 16.49 12.44
C SER A 391 3.62 17.62 11.48
N ARG A 392 3.62 18.86 11.98
CA ARG A 392 4.00 20.08 11.28
C ARG A 392 5.39 20.59 11.68
N SER A 393 6.04 20.00 12.68
CA SER A 393 7.36 20.45 13.14
C SER A 393 8.44 20.08 12.11
N THR A 394 9.22 21.08 11.71
CA THR A 394 10.36 21.01 10.77
C THR A 394 11.69 21.18 11.49
N VAL A 395 12.80 20.85 10.83
CA VAL A 395 14.16 21.09 11.37
C VAL A 395 14.32 22.54 11.85
N ALA A 396 13.85 23.51 11.06
CA ALA A 396 13.93 24.94 11.40
C ALA A 396 13.17 25.34 12.68
N THR A 397 11.99 24.75 12.88
CA THR A 397 11.14 25.07 14.03
C THR A 397 11.63 24.38 15.28
N PHE A 398 12.11 23.13 15.17
CA PHE A 398 12.66 22.37 16.27
C PHE A 398 13.94 23.02 16.84
N LEU A 399 14.82 23.52 15.97
CA LEU A 399 16.03 24.22 16.37
C LEU A 399 15.80 25.70 16.74
N ASP A 400 14.56 26.18 16.73
CA ASP A 400 14.23 27.60 16.98
C ASP A 400 15.07 28.58 16.12
N VAL A 401 15.24 28.25 14.84
CA VAL A 401 15.94 29.09 13.85
C VAL A 401 14.99 29.72 12.83
N LYS A 402 13.77 29.17 12.65
CA LYS A 402 12.81 29.64 11.63
C LYS A 402 12.59 31.16 11.66
N LYS A 403 12.15 31.71 12.80
CA LYS A 403 11.89 33.15 12.96
C LYS A 403 13.12 34.04 12.76
N LYS A 404 14.31 33.50 13.04
CA LYS A 404 15.58 34.24 12.91
C LYS A 404 15.99 34.33 11.45
N LEU A 405 15.79 33.23 10.72
CA LEU A 405 16.08 33.12 9.29
C LEU A 405 15.07 33.84 8.40
N THR A 406 13.80 33.98 8.84
CA THR A 406 12.78 34.77 8.11
C THR A 406 13.19 36.23 7.89
N LYS A 407 14.09 36.79 8.70
CA LYS A 407 14.61 38.15 8.50
C LYS A 407 15.46 38.29 7.25
N TYR A 408 15.93 37.18 6.70
CA TYR A 408 16.71 37.09 5.47
C TYR A 408 15.85 36.54 4.31
N SER A 409 14.56 36.21 4.54
CA SER A 409 13.70 35.53 3.56
C SER A 409 12.88 36.47 2.67
N GLU A 410 12.74 37.77 2.99
CA GLU A 410 11.99 38.71 2.11
C GLU A 410 12.71 38.97 0.77
N GLU A 411 13.96 38.55 0.61
CA GLU A 411 14.70 38.56 -0.67
C GLU A 411 14.96 37.16 -1.26
N ILE A 412 14.60 36.07 -0.54
CA ILE A 412 15.02 34.69 -0.87
C ILE A 412 13.90 33.69 -0.53
N ASP A 413 13.00 33.45 -1.49
CA ASP A 413 11.88 32.49 -1.37
C ASP A 413 12.33 31.02 -1.14
N ASP A 414 13.62 30.70 -1.31
CA ASP A 414 14.15 29.32 -1.39
C ASP A 414 15.03 28.89 -0.19
N ILE A 415 15.29 29.77 0.80
CA ILE A 415 16.28 29.47 1.86
C ILE A 415 15.90 28.25 2.72
N PHE A 416 14.60 27.97 2.87
CA PHE A 416 14.16 26.82 3.68
C PHE A 416 14.05 25.51 2.90
N GLU A 417 14.08 25.57 1.57
CA GLU A 417 13.99 24.42 0.67
C GLU A 417 15.39 23.92 0.23
N ARG A 418 16.41 24.77 0.36
CA ARG A 418 17.83 24.42 0.14
C ARG A 418 18.44 23.66 1.33
N SER A 419 19.57 22.99 1.07
CA SER A 419 20.32 22.27 2.10
C SER A 419 21.03 23.22 3.07
N ILE A 420 21.31 22.79 4.30
CA ILE A 420 22.01 23.60 5.30
C ILE A 420 23.41 24.01 4.83
N GLU A 421 24.12 23.10 4.14
CA GLU A 421 25.42 23.38 3.51
C GLU A 421 25.34 24.51 2.48
N ASP A 422 24.23 24.63 1.76
CA ASP A 422 24.08 25.63 0.70
C ASP A 422 23.77 27.03 1.21
N ILE A 423 23.22 27.13 2.42
CA ILE A 423 22.78 28.42 3.00
C ILE A 423 23.74 28.94 4.06
N ILE A 424 24.67 28.11 4.56
CA ILE A 424 25.50 28.49 5.70
C ILE A 424 26.38 29.70 5.41
N ASP A 425 26.89 29.80 4.17
CA ASP A 425 27.73 30.91 3.71
C ASP A 425 26.95 32.22 3.52
N GLU A 426 25.62 32.15 3.46
CA GLU A 426 24.71 33.31 3.33
C GLU A 426 24.30 33.88 4.70
N ILE A 427 24.60 33.17 5.80
CA ILE A 427 24.22 33.57 7.16
C ILE A 427 25.44 34.17 7.89
N PRO A 428 25.33 35.34 8.53
CA PRO A 428 26.44 35.93 9.27
C PRO A 428 26.96 35.03 10.40
N ASN A 429 28.28 34.85 10.47
CA ASN A 429 28.95 33.97 11.45
C ASN A 429 28.64 34.26 12.93
N GLU A 430 28.23 35.50 13.23
CA GLU A 430 27.88 35.96 14.58
C GLU A 430 26.48 35.51 15.02
N ASP A 431 25.60 35.15 14.07
CA ASP A 431 24.23 34.74 14.36
C ASP A 431 24.20 33.38 15.08
N ILE A 432 23.27 33.23 16.02
CA ILE A 432 23.04 31.96 16.71
C ILE A 432 22.53 30.88 15.74
N ALA A 433 21.83 31.27 14.67
CA ALA A 433 21.42 30.38 13.60
C ALA A 433 22.65 29.80 12.89
N TYR A 434 23.65 30.62 12.53
CA TYR A 434 24.91 30.14 11.96
C TYR A 434 25.56 29.11 12.88
N LYS A 435 25.72 29.43 14.18
CA LYS A 435 26.35 28.50 15.13
C LYS A 435 25.63 27.16 15.24
N ARG A 436 24.29 27.16 15.25
CA ARG A 436 23.47 25.94 15.29
C ARG A 436 23.61 25.12 14.02
N LEU A 437 23.55 25.77 12.86
CA LEU A 437 23.66 25.12 11.57
C LEU A 437 25.09 24.60 11.29
N SER A 438 26.12 25.33 11.70
CA SER A 438 27.52 24.87 11.62
C SER A 438 27.78 23.63 12.47
N LEU A 439 27.16 23.52 13.65
CA LEU A 439 27.23 22.28 14.43
C LEU A 439 26.49 21.13 13.75
N LEU A 440 25.34 21.37 13.10
CA LEU A 440 24.66 20.33 12.30
C LEU A 440 25.51 19.84 11.14
N ILE A 441 26.21 20.73 10.46
CA ILE A 441 27.19 20.35 9.43
C ILE A 441 28.31 19.51 10.07
N LYS A 442 28.82 19.91 11.24
CA LYS A 442 29.86 19.17 11.96
C LYS A 442 29.42 17.76 12.37
N VAL A 443 28.17 17.55 12.76
CA VAL A 443 27.61 16.21 13.01
C VAL A 443 27.13 15.49 11.75
N GLY A 444 27.39 16.03 10.55
CA GLY A 444 27.16 15.36 9.27
C GLY A 444 25.78 15.51 8.65
N LEU A 445 24.96 16.44 9.16
CA LEU A 445 23.59 16.67 8.71
C LEU A 445 23.43 17.92 7.84
N GLY A 446 24.51 18.37 7.21
CA GLY A 446 24.50 19.55 6.35
C GLY A 446 23.64 19.41 5.09
N TYR A 447 23.36 18.18 4.63
CA TYR A 447 22.48 17.91 3.49
C TYR A 447 20.99 18.12 3.77
N LEU A 448 20.57 18.22 5.05
CA LEU A 448 19.15 18.39 5.40
C LEU A 448 18.64 19.76 4.96
N THR A 449 17.36 19.85 4.62
CA THR A 449 16.68 21.12 4.38
C THR A 449 15.96 21.58 5.65
N LEU A 450 15.74 22.88 5.78
CA LEU A 450 15.14 23.47 6.98
C LEU A 450 13.62 23.22 7.10
N GLU A 451 12.89 23.09 5.99
CA GLU A 451 11.49 22.65 5.98
C GLU A 451 11.32 21.11 6.11
N ARG A 452 12.41 20.32 6.12
CA ARG A 452 12.30 18.87 6.31
C ARG A 452 11.52 18.57 7.59
N LYS A 453 10.46 17.78 7.46
CA LYS A 453 9.63 17.40 8.62
C LYS A 453 10.45 16.52 9.56
N THR A 454 10.45 16.87 10.84
CA THR A 454 11.16 16.11 11.90
C THR A 454 10.74 14.64 11.96
N GLN A 455 9.48 14.34 11.65
CA GLN A 455 8.96 12.97 11.59
C GLN A 455 9.55 12.13 10.43
N THR A 456 10.06 12.78 9.39
CA THR A 456 10.67 12.10 8.23
C THR A 456 12.16 11.85 8.41
N LEU A 457 12.73 12.24 9.55
CA LEU A 457 14.14 12.00 9.87
C LEU A 457 14.33 10.59 10.45
N SER A 458 15.46 9.97 10.14
CA SER A 458 15.90 8.75 10.81
C SER A 458 16.08 8.98 12.32
N THR A 459 16.10 7.91 13.10
CA THR A 459 16.30 8.01 14.55
C THR A 459 17.63 8.70 14.86
N GLY A 460 18.72 8.29 14.21
CA GLY A 460 20.03 8.93 14.36
C GLY A 460 20.06 10.38 13.88
N GLU A 461 19.45 10.71 12.73
CA GLU A 461 19.35 12.10 12.25
C GLU A 461 18.65 12.98 13.28
N PHE A 462 17.52 12.51 13.82
CA PHE A 462 16.79 13.24 14.85
C PHE A 462 17.58 13.37 16.15
N GLN A 463 18.30 12.33 16.57
CA GLN A 463 19.15 12.39 17.76
C GLN A 463 20.28 13.40 17.59
N CYS A 464 20.93 13.48 16.44
CA CYS A 464 21.92 14.51 16.13
C CYS A 464 21.31 15.92 16.17
N VAL A 465 20.11 16.11 15.59
CA VAL A 465 19.39 17.40 15.66
C VAL A 465 19.03 17.77 17.11
N HIS A 466 18.59 16.80 17.90
CA HIS A 466 18.25 16.99 19.31
C HIS A 466 19.48 17.30 20.16
N LEU A 467 20.60 16.59 19.94
CA LEU A 467 21.88 16.87 20.58
C LEU A 467 22.32 18.30 20.33
N VAL A 468 22.29 18.77 19.06
CA VAL A 468 22.64 20.15 18.74
C VAL A 468 21.72 21.15 19.46
N SER A 469 20.41 20.88 19.53
CA SER A 469 19.47 21.72 20.28
C SER A 469 19.87 21.85 21.76
N GLU A 470 20.22 20.74 22.40
CA GLU A 470 20.56 20.66 23.82
C GLU A 470 21.91 21.28 24.17
N LEU A 471 22.92 21.17 23.29
CA LEU A 471 24.22 21.81 23.49
C LEU A 471 24.13 23.35 23.54
N PHE A 472 23.10 23.94 22.93
CA PHE A 472 22.83 25.39 23.00
C PHE A 472 21.84 25.78 24.12
N ALA A 473 21.31 24.82 24.88
CA ALA A 473 20.44 25.11 26.01
C ALA A 473 21.28 25.65 27.17
N LYS A 474 21.23 26.97 27.41
CA LYS A 474 21.96 27.65 28.50
C LYS A 474 21.65 26.99 29.84
N THR A 475 22.55 26.15 30.35
CA THR A 475 22.43 25.55 31.68
C THR A 475 23.78 25.62 32.40
N ARG A 476 23.78 26.13 33.64
CA ARG A 476 24.93 26.16 34.55
C ARG A 476 24.84 24.97 35.50
N ASN A 477 24.93 23.75 34.97
CA ASN A 477 24.86 22.54 35.78
C ASN A 477 26.28 21.99 36.01
N PRO A 478 26.58 21.45 37.21
CA PRO A 478 27.91 20.95 37.57
C PRO A 478 28.31 19.69 36.81
N HIS A 479 27.36 18.80 36.49
CA HIS A 479 27.56 17.66 35.60
C HIS A 479 26.36 17.44 34.68
N THR A 480 26.61 16.85 33.50
CA THR A 480 25.58 16.47 32.53
C THR A 480 25.76 15.02 32.09
N LEU A 481 24.69 14.23 32.17
CA LEU A 481 24.62 12.86 31.64
C LEU A 481 23.75 12.85 30.38
N PHE A 482 24.34 12.52 29.23
CA PHE A 482 23.60 12.26 28.00
C PHE A 482 23.33 10.76 27.85
N ILE A 483 22.10 10.43 27.47
CA ILE A 483 21.70 9.06 27.14
C ILE A 483 21.23 9.03 25.69
N PHE A 484 21.84 8.17 24.88
CA PHE A 484 21.43 7.89 23.51
C PHE A 484 20.89 6.46 23.39
N ASP A 485 19.83 6.28 22.60
CA ASP A 485 19.21 4.97 22.36
C ASP A 485 19.31 4.63 20.87
N GLU A 486 20.27 3.78 20.49
CA GLU A 486 20.61 3.44 19.09
C GLU A 486 20.94 4.67 18.20
N PRO A 487 21.89 5.55 18.58
CA PRO A 487 22.26 6.72 17.78
C PRO A 487 22.74 6.38 16.35
N SER A 488 23.31 5.20 16.12
CA SER A 488 23.79 4.79 14.79
C SER A 488 22.68 4.49 13.79
N LYS A 489 21.43 4.38 14.27
CA LYS A 489 20.28 3.93 13.50
C LYS A 489 19.95 4.87 12.34
N GLY A 490 20.17 4.37 11.12
CA GLY A 490 19.95 5.13 9.88
C GLY A 490 21.00 6.21 9.63
N LEU A 491 22.20 6.09 10.24
CA LEU A 491 23.36 6.93 9.94
C LEU A 491 24.37 6.17 9.09
N SER A 492 24.98 6.86 8.12
CA SER A 492 26.08 6.31 7.32
C SER A 492 27.43 6.46 8.03
N GLN A 493 28.44 5.68 7.64
CA GLN A 493 29.77 5.71 8.28
C GLN A 493 30.40 7.11 8.34
N ASN A 494 30.20 7.97 7.33
CA ASN A 494 30.67 9.36 7.37
C ASN A 494 30.07 10.12 8.56
N ILE A 495 28.75 9.99 8.74
CA ILE A 495 28.02 10.65 9.82
C ILE A 495 28.41 10.03 11.16
N LEU A 496 28.61 8.71 11.24
CA LEU A 496 29.10 8.03 12.45
C LEU A 496 30.49 8.52 12.85
N ASN A 497 31.42 8.67 11.89
CA ASN A 497 32.75 9.23 12.14
C ASN A 497 32.64 10.64 12.74
N GLN A 498 31.82 11.50 12.13
CA GLN A 498 31.57 12.88 12.58
C GLN A 498 30.84 12.96 13.92
N PHE A 499 29.91 12.04 14.17
CA PHE A 499 29.19 11.91 15.44
C PHE A 499 30.15 11.54 16.57
N ILE A 500 30.98 10.51 16.39
CA ILE A 500 31.98 10.09 17.37
C ILE A 500 33.02 11.20 17.61
N ASP A 501 33.51 11.88 16.56
CA ASP A 501 34.39 13.04 16.71
C ASP A 501 33.75 14.14 17.58
N SER A 502 32.47 14.43 17.34
CA SER A 502 31.72 15.41 18.13
C SER A 502 31.51 14.96 19.58
N VAL A 503 31.15 13.69 19.79
CA VAL A 503 31.01 13.07 21.13
C VAL A 503 32.32 13.14 21.90
N ARG A 504 33.45 12.86 21.25
CA ARG A 504 34.78 12.97 21.85
C ARG A 504 35.14 14.41 22.18
N GLY A 505 34.80 15.36 21.31
CA GLY A 505 34.94 16.79 21.61
C GLY A 505 34.12 17.25 22.80
N ILE A 506 32.89 16.72 22.98
CA ILE A 506 32.04 17.01 24.13
C ILE A 506 32.63 16.41 25.42
N LEU A 507 33.18 15.20 25.36
CA LEU A 507 33.79 14.51 26.51
C LEU A 507 35.10 15.15 27.00
N GLN A 508 35.67 16.11 26.27
CA GLN A 508 36.78 16.93 26.79
C GLN A 508 36.33 17.81 27.97
N ASP A 509 35.03 18.07 28.11
CA ASP A 509 34.47 18.65 29.33
C ASP A 509 34.32 17.55 30.39
N GLU A 510 35.15 17.63 31.44
CA GLU A 510 35.15 16.69 32.57
C GLU A 510 33.77 16.59 33.27
N SER A 511 32.90 17.59 33.10
CA SER A 511 31.55 17.58 33.65
C SER A 511 30.57 16.68 32.89
N VAL A 512 30.91 16.22 31.68
CA VAL A 512 29.98 15.48 30.80
C VAL A 512 30.26 13.99 30.83
N SER A 513 29.21 13.16 30.90
CA SER A 513 29.26 11.70 30.75
C SER A 513 28.22 11.25 29.71
N ILE A 514 28.50 10.17 28.98
CA ILE A 514 27.63 9.71 27.91
C ILE A 514 27.38 8.20 28.02
N ILE A 515 26.11 7.81 28.02
CA ILE A 515 25.67 6.41 27.92
C ILE A 515 24.98 6.22 26.56
N MET A 516 25.29 5.13 25.86
CA MET A 516 24.61 4.76 24.62
C MET A 516 24.11 3.32 24.70
N ILE A 517 22.91 3.05 24.19
CA ILE A 517 22.48 1.68 23.83
C ILE A 517 22.88 1.47 22.38
N GLU A 518 23.71 0.47 22.09
CA GLU A 518 24.20 0.22 20.72
C GLU A 518 24.44 -1.25 20.39
N HIS A 519 24.38 -1.53 19.09
CA HIS A 519 24.73 -2.81 18.47
C HIS A 519 25.79 -2.66 17.38
N ASN A 520 26.00 -1.45 16.88
CA ASN A 520 26.96 -1.19 15.83
C ASN A 520 28.40 -1.44 16.32
N SER A 521 29.17 -2.25 15.59
CA SER A 521 30.54 -2.62 15.94
C SER A 521 31.46 -1.40 16.07
N TYR A 522 31.38 -0.45 15.14
CA TYR A 522 32.18 0.78 15.19
C TYR A 522 31.86 1.63 16.43
N MET A 523 30.59 1.70 16.84
CA MET A 523 30.19 2.41 18.06
C MET A 523 30.76 1.72 19.31
N LEU A 524 30.70 0.38 19.38
CA LEU A 524 31.28 -0.41 20.46
C LEU A 524 32.81 -0.31 20.52
N GLU A 525 33.47 -0.33 19.36
CA GLU A 525 34.91 -0.09 19.25
C GLU A 525 35.29 1.32 19.70
N SER A 526 34.38 2.27 19.54
CA SER A 526 34.57 3.66 19.98
C SER A 526 34.29 3.85 21.47
N SER A 527 33.76 2.87 22.21
CA SER A 527 33.41 2.99 23.63
C SER A 527 34.63 2.89 24.56
N ASP A 528 34.57 3.56 25.71
CA ASP A 528 35.58 3.41 26.77
C ASP A 528 35.25 2.19 27.66
N TYR A 529 33.96 2.01 27.99
CA TYR A 529 33.43 0.90 28.78
C TYR A 529 32.21 0.29 28.11
N ILE A 530 32.02 -1.02 28.31
CA ILE A 530 30.94 -1.81 27.71
C ILE A 530 30.19 -2.58 28.80
N VAL A 531 28.86 -2.63 28.66
CA VAL A 531 27.96 -3.46 29.47
C VAL A 531 27.23 -4.40 28.51
N ASP A 532 27.52 -5.69 28.59
CA ASP A 532 26.96 -6.68 27.67
C ASP A 532 25.94 -7.58 28.38
N PHE A 533 24.70 -7.54 27.90
CA PHE A 533 23.62 -8.43 28.36
C PHE A 533 23.74 -9.85 27.80
N GLY A 534 24.49 -10.05 26.71
CA GLY A 534 24.51 -11.31 25.98
C GLY A 534 23.15 -11.67 25.37
N LYS A 535 22.82 -12.96 25.41
CA LYS A 535 21.56 -13.51 24.88
C LYS A 535 20.39 -13.25 25.82
N ARG A 536 19.18 -13.20 25.25
CA ARG A 536 17.94 -13.05 26.02
C ARG A 536 17.76 -14.23 26.97
N GLN A 537 17.43 -13.92 28.23
CA GLN A 537 17.13 -14.90 29.27
C GLN A 537 15.70 -14.68 29.80
N VAL A 538 15.08 -15.76 30.29
CA VAL A 538 13.76 -15.72 30.92
C VAL A 538 13.87 -15.29 32.39
N GLU A 539 15.01 -15.59 33.02
CA GLU A 539 15.30 -15.25 34.41
C GLU A 539 15.56 -13.74 34.58
N SER A 540 15.38 -13.26 35.81
CA SER A 540 15.67 -11.86 36.13
C SER A 540 17.18 -11.63 36.19
N ILE A 541 17.60 -10.46 35.73
CA ILE A 541 19.01 -10.04 35.69
C ILE A 541 19.36 -9.41 37.04
N GLU A 542 20.20 -10.11 37.79
CA GLU A 542 20.64 -9.70 39.14
C GLU A 542 22.00 -9.02 39.16
N HIS A 543 22.83 -9.23 38.14
CA HIS A 543 24.17 -8.66 38.03
C HIS A 543 24.57 -8.42 36.56
N LEU A 544 25.29 -7.32 36.31
CA LEU A 544 25.90 -6.99 35.02
C LEU A 544 27.27 -6.36 35.24
N ASP A 545 28.27 -6.82 34.50
CA ASP A 545 29.63 -6.26 34.57
C ASP A 545 29.78 -5.03 33.68
N VAL A 546 30.45 -4.00 34.21
CA VAL A 546 30.92 -2.85 33.44
C VAL A 546 32.39 -3.05 33.15
N VAL A 547 32.69 -3.53 31.96
CA VAL A 547 34.05 -3.93 31.56
C VAL A 547 34.73 -2.84 30.74
N SER A 548 36.05 -2.72 30.87
CA SER A 548 36.83 -1.86 29.99
C SER A 548 36.75 -2.38 28.55
N HIS A 549 36.89 -1.51 27.56
CA HIS A 549 36.95 -1.93 26.16
C HIS A 549 37.99 -3.03 25.91
N GLU A 550 39.19 -2.92 26.51
CA GLU A 550 40.26 -3.91 26.29
C GLU A 550 39.89 -5.29 26.84
N ASP A 551 39.28 -5.33 28.02
CA ASP A 551 38.85 -6.59 28.64
C ASP A 551 37.72 -7.23 27.83
N TYR A 552 36.77 -6.43 27.33
CA TYR A 552 35.68 -6.91 26.49
C TYR A 552 36.18 -7.63 25.22
N TYR A 553 37.05 -6.98 24.44
CA TYR A 553 37.58 -7.57 23.19
C TYR A 553 38.61 -8.67 23.44
N ARG A 554 39.32 -8.67 24.58
CA ARG A 554 40.17 -9.80 25.00
C ARG A 554 39.35 -11.05 25.30
N GLN A 555 38.15 -10.91 25.88
CA GLN A 555 37.25 -12.03 26.14
C GLN A 555 36.59 -12.57 24.86
N LYS A 556 36.36 -11.71 23.85
CA LYS A 556 35.74 -12.08 22.56
C LYS A 556 36.68 -12.71 21.53
N SER A 557 38.00 -12.57 21.67
CA SER A 557 38.99 -12.96 20.65
C SER A 557 39.21 -14.47 20.49
N SER A 558 38.45 -15.33 21.17
CA SER A 558 38.47 -16.79 20.99
C SER A 558 37.40 -17.38 20.07
N VAL A 559 36.55 -16.55 19.45
CA VAL A 559 35.50 -17.01 18.53
C VAL A 559 35.46 -16.07 17.33
N ASN A 560 35.98 -16.50 16.18
CA ASN A 560 35.50 -16.10 14.84
C ASN A 560 36.35 -16.72 13.74
N ASN A 561 35.94 -17.90 13.28
CA ASN A 561 36.09 -18.34 11.89
C ASN A 561 34.68 -18.70 11.41
N ALA A 562 33.84 -17.70 11.19
CA ALA A 562 32.57 -17.91 10.49
C ALA A 562 32.85 -17.89 8.99
N GLU A 563 32.39 -18.89 8.26
CA GLU A 563 32.41 -18.88 6.80
C GLU A 563 31.66 -17.64 6.28
N GLN A 564 32.18 -17.00 5.23
CA GLN A 564 31.50 -15.86 4.61
C GLN A 564 30.16 -16.33 4.02
N ILE A 565 29.06 -15.76 4.54
CA ILE A 565 27.71 -15.98 4.02
C ILE A 565 27.62 -15.31 2.64
N HIS A 566 27.22 -16.07 1.63
CA HIS A 566 27.04 -15.58 0.27
C HIS A 566 25.61 -15.85 -0.21
N ILE A 567 24.90 -14.78 -0.59
CA ILE A 567 23.50 -14.83 -1.04
C ILE A 567 23.48 -14.99 -2.55
N SER A 568 23.19 -16.20 -3.01
CA SER A 568 22.87 -16.46 -4.42
C SER A 568 21.50 -15.90 -4.77
N SER A 569 21.31 -15.42 -6.00
CA SER A 569 20.01 -15.00 -6.53
C SER A 569 19.64 -15.79 -7.78
N THR A 570 18.40 -16.27 -7.85
CA THR A 570 17.92 -17.05 -8.99
C THR A 570 16.60 -16.50 -9.51
N LEU A 571 16.60 -16.00 -10.74
CA LEU A 571 15.39 -15.80 -11.53
C LEU A 571 15.34 -16.81 -12.68
N LYS A 572 14.24 -17.55 -12.76
CA LYS A 572 13.94 -18.45 -13.87
C LYS A 572 13.41 -17.62 -15.02
N ARG A 573 14.13 -17.64 -16.14
CA ARG A 573 13.64 -17.07 -17.39
C ARG A 573 12.36 -17.76 -17.83
N LYS A 574 11.39 -16.96 -18.24
CA LYS A 574 10.11 -17.42 -18.81
C LYS A 574 10.00 -16.82 -20.19
N GLU A 575 9.96 -17.65 -21.23
CA GLU A 575 9.91 -17.22 -22.63
C GLU A 575 9.03 -18.17 -23.44
N GLY A 576 8.55 -17.70 -24.59
CA GLY A 576 7.81 -18.49 -25.56
C GLY A 576 6.29 -18.55 -25.34
N VAL A 577 5.61 -19.13 -26.32
CA VAL A 577 4.15 -19.29 -26.34
C VAL A 577 3.79 -20.74 -26.05
N HIS A 578 2.96 -20.94 -25.03
CA HIS A 578 2.44 -22.24 -24.61
C HIS A 578 0.93 -22.30 -24.87
N TYR A 579 0.51 -23.22 -25.74
CA TYR A 579 -0.90 -23.51 -25.96
C TYR A 579 -1.33 -24.63 -25.01
N LEU A 580 -2.20 -24.32 -24.07
CA LEU A 580 -2.71 -25.31 -23.13
C LEU A 580 -3.60 -26.31 -23.91
N LYS A 581 -3.50 -27.60 -23.56
CA LYS A 581 -4.26 -28.67 -24.25
C LYS A 581 -5.55 -29.03 -23.52
N GLU A 582 -5.53 -28.98 -22.20
CA GLU A 582 -6.62 -29.42 -21.31
C GLU A 582 -6.69 -28.51 -20.08
N ASN A 583 -7.79 -28.58 -19.33
CA ASN A 583 -7.95 -27.87 -18.06
C ASN A 583 -7.89 -26.32 -18.14
N HIS A 584 -8.21 -25.75 -19.30
CA HIS A 584 -8.20 -24.30 -19.59
C HIS A 584 -8.84 -23.44 -18.51
N ILE A 585 -10.02 -23.82 -18.02
CA ILE A 585 -10.77 -23.03 -17.04
C ILE A 585 -10.08 -23.02 -15.67
N ASN A 586 -9.66 -24.18 -15.15
CA ASN A 586 -9.03 -24.20 -13.83
C ASN A 586 -7.62 -23.61 -13.87
N TYR A 587 -6.88 -23.79 -14.97
CA TYR A 587 -5.57 -23.15 -15.14
C TYR A 587 -5.70 -21.62 -15.11
N PHE A 588 -6.65 -21.07 -15.88
CA PHE A 588 -6.91 -19.63 -15.87
C PHE A 588 -7.37 -19.14 -14.49
N LYS A 589 -8.28 -19.85 -13.83
CA LYS A 589 -8.72 -19.51 -12.46
C LYS A 589 -7.56 -19.50 -11.47
N ASN A 590 -6.65 -20.47 -11.54
CA ASN A 590 -5.46 -20.50 -10.70
C ASN A 590 -4.53 -19.32 -10.99
N ALA A 591 -4.32 -18.97 -12.25
CA ALA A 591 -3.55 -17.79 -12.63
C ALA A 591 -4.20 -16.48 -12.14
N GLU A 592 -5.52 -16.36 -12.25
CA GLU A 592 -6.29 -15.24 -11.72
C GLU A 592 -6.17 -15.16 -10.18
N ASN A 593 -6.13 -16.31 -9.51
CA ASN A 593 -5.92 -16.41 -8.07
C ASN A 593 -4.52 -15.96 -7.63
N VAL A 594 -3.47 -16.32 -8.36
CA VAL A 594 -2.10 -15.81 -8.12
C VAL A 594 -2.02 -14.31 -8.40
N TYR A 595 -2.61 -13.85 -9.50
CA TYR A 595 -2.58 -12.43 -9.88
C TYR A 595 -3.34 -11.54 -8.90
N LYS A 596 -4.62 -11.86 -8.62
CA LYS A 596 -5.47 -11.07 -7.72
C LYS A 596 -5.20 -11.36 -6.26
N GLY A 597 -5.15 -12.63 -5.87
CA GLY A 597 -5.01 -13.08 -4.48
C GLY A 597 -3.57 -13.01 -3.96
N GLY A 598 -2.58 -13.37 -4.78
CA GLY A 598 -1.16 -13.34 -4.42
C GLY A 598 -0.55 -11.95 -4.53
N ILE A 599 -0.71 -11.28 -5.69
CA ILE A 599 -0.08 -9.98 -5.95
C ILE A 599 -0.98 -8.81 -5.51
N LEU A 600 -2.11 -8.58 -6.19
CA LEU A 600 -2.89 -7.35 -6.03
C LEU A 600 -3.50 -7.18 -4.62
N LYS A 601 -3.89 -8.27 -3.97
CA LYS A 601 -4.41 -8.30 -2.58
C LYS A 601 -3.43 -7.73 -1.57
N SER A 602 -2.12 -7.86 -1.81
CA SER A 602 -1.06 -7.35 -0.94
C SER A 602 -0.87 -5.84 -1.06
N LEU A 603 -1.28 -5.24 -2.18
CA LEU A 603 -1.00 -3.85 -2.52
C LEU A 603 -1.99 -2.84 -1.90
N SER A 604 -3.18 -3.29 -1.48
CA SER A 604 -4.20 -2.42 -0.90
C SER A 604 -5.08 -3.13 0.12
N SER A 605 -5.42 -2.43 1.20
CA SER A 605 -6.38 -2.91 2.20
C SER A 605 -7.79 -3.08 1.62
N MET A 606 -8.18 -2.24 0.65
CA MET A 606 -9.47 -2.38 -0.06
C MET A 606 -9.45 -3.60 -0.98
N ALA A 607 -8.34 -3.82 -1.70
CA ALA A 607 -8.15 -5.03 -2.50
C ALA A 607 -8.17 -6.29 -1.63
N ARG A 608 -7.59 -6.26 -0.42
CA ARG A 608 -7.67 -7.37 0.53
C ARG A 608 -9.08 -7.77 0.91
N LEU A 609 -9.97 -6.79 1.01
CA LEU A 609 -11.39 -6.98 1.28
C LEU A 609 -12.14 -7.49 0.05
N ILE A 610 -12.01 -6.79 -1.08
CA ILE A 610 -12.76 -7.08 -2.33
C ILE A 610 -12.30 -8.38 -2.98
N TYR A 611 -11.00 -8.67 -2.96
CA TYR A 611 -10.42 -9.94 -3.41
C TYR A 611 -10.30 -10.95 -2.26
N GLY A 612 -11.13 -10.82 -1.21
CA GLY A 612 -11.10 -11.69 -0.04
C GLY A 612 -11.16 -13.18 -0.37
N GLU A 613 -12.01 -13.54 -1.36
CA GLU A 613 -12.24 -14.92 -1.83
C GLU A 613 -11.10 -15.50 -2.69
N TYR A 614 -10.17 -14.66 -3.18
CA TYR A 614 -8.97 -15.15 -3.85
C TYR A 614 -7.92 -15.52 -2.78
N GLU A 615 -7.58 -16.81 -2.71
CA GLU A 615 -6.66 -17.38 -1.74
C GLU A 615 -5.49 -18.03 -2.46
N SER A 616 -4.34 -17.38 -2.44
CA SER A 616 -3.12 -17.92 -3.05
C SER A 616 -2.02 -17.98 -2.00
N ASP A 617 -1.38 -19.13 -1.92
CA ASP A 617 -0.16 -19.34 -1.13
C ASP A 617 1.10 -19.01 -1.94
N THR A 618 0.94 -18.39 -3.11
CA THR A 618 2.04 -18.06 -4.02
C THR A 618 1.93 -16.62 -4.51
N MET A 619 3.03 -15.88 -4.40
CA MET A 619 3.23 -14.58 -4.99
C MET A 619 4.32 -14.71 -6.06
N ALA A 620 3.88 -14.82 -7.31
CA ALA A 620 4.74 -15.03 -8.47
C ALA A 620 4.36 -14.06 -9.60
N PRO A 621 5.29 -13.72 -10.52
CA PRO A 621 5.02 -12.84 -11.66
C PRO A 621 4.06 -13.52 -12.64
N VAL A 622 2.75 -13.32 -12.42
CA VAL A 622 1.65 -13.86 -13.22
C VAL A 622 0.66 -12.75 -13.50
N VAL A 623 0.22 -12.63 -14.75
CA VAL A 623 -0.87 -11.76 -15.18
C VAL A 623 -1.90 -12.62 -15.88
N ALA A 624 -3.15 -12.54 -15.45
CA ALA A 624 -4.26 -13.28 -16.04
C ALA A 624 -5.26 -12.31 -16.68
N ILE A 625 -5.52 -12.45 -17.98
CA ILE A 625 -6.44 -11.59 -18.75
C ILE A 625 -7.38 -12.44 -19.60
N ASP A 626 -8.68 -12.19 -19.43
CA ASP A 626 -9.74 -12.71 -20.30
C ASP A 626 -10.15 -11.61 -21.27
N LEU A 627 -9.87 -11.79 -22.56
CA LEU A 627 -10.05 -10.78 -23.60
C LEU A 627 -11.52 -10.51 -23.96
N GLU A 628 -12.45 -11.35 -23.50
CA GLU A 628 -13.89 -11.13 -23.66
C GLU A 628 -14.55 -10.49 -22.44
N ARG A 629 -13.85 -10.35 -21.30
CA ARG A 629 -14.34 -9.59 -20.14
C ARG A 629 -14.27 -8.08 -20.37
N HIS A 630 -14.74 -7.29 -19.41
CA HIS A 630 -14.64 -5.83 -19.49
C HIS A 630 -13.17 -5.42 -19.35
N LEU A 631 -12.54 -4.98 -20.45
CA LEU A 631 -11.13 -4.58 -20.49
C LEU A 631 -10.92 -3.12 -20.09
N TYR A 632 -11.94 -2.29 -20.34
CA TYR A 632 -11.95 -0.86 -20.04
C TYR A 632 -13.30 -0.48 -19.41
N SER A 633 -13.26 0.46 -18.46
CA SER A 633 -14.45 1.12 -17.96
C SER A 633 -14.75 2.37 -18.78
N GLN A 634 -15.97 2.88 -18.71
CA GLN A 634 -16.30 4.19 -19.27
C GLN A 634 -15.34 5.27 -18.76
N TYR A 635 -15.08 6.26 -19.62
CA TYR A 635 -14.10 7.33 -19.42
C TYR A 635 -12.66 6.82 -19.31
N SER A 636 -12.33 5.70 -19.96
CA SER A 636 -10.95 5.29 -20.21
C SER A 636 -10.54 5.86 -21.56
N PHE A 637 -9.67 6.86 -21.56
CA PHE A 637 -9.32 7.61 -22.76
C PHE A 637 -8.07 7.07 -23.45
N LEU A 638 -7.98 7.28 -24.75
CA LEU A 638 -6.89 6.73 -25.56
C LEU A 638 -5.49 7.22 -25.10
N TYR A 639 -5.35 8.48 -24.66
CA TYR A 639 -4.08 8.99 -24.13
C TYR A 639 -3.61 8.31 -22.83
N GLU A 640 -4.49 7.58 -22.12
CA GLU A 640 -4.12 6.86 -20.89
C GLU A 640 -3.50 5.49 -21.19
N ILE A 641 -3.81 4.91 -22.36
CA ILE A 641 -3.44 3.56 -22.73
C ILE A 641 -1.92 3.44 -22.74
N GLY A 642 -1.36 2.51 -21.97
CA GLY A 642 0.09 2.30 -21.89
C GLY A 642 0.87 3.52 -21.41
N GLY A 643 0.24 4.46 -20.71
CA GLY A 643 0.88 5.68 -20.23
C GLY A 643 1.26 6.68 -21.33
N LEU A 644 0.61 6.62 -22.50
CA LEU A 644 0.90 7.45 -23.68
C LEU A 644 1.05 8.96 -23.39
N ILE A 645 0.19 9.52 -22.55
CA ILE A 645 0.27 10.93 -22.15
C ILE A 645 1.62 11.25 -21.49
N ASN A 646 2.14 10.35 -20.67
CA ASN A 646 3.43 10.54 -20.05
C ASN A 646 4.55 10.47 -21.10
N HIS A 647 4.42 9.65 -22.16
CA HIS A 647 5.39 9.63 -23.27
C HIS A 647 5.42 10.97 -24.00
N ILE A 648 4.25 11.58 -24.21
CA ILE A 648 4.13 12.92 -24.80
C ILE A 648 4.80 13.95 -23.88
N VAL A 649 4.45 14.00 -22.59
CA VAL A 649 5.03 14.93 -21.61
C VAL A 649 6.56 14.76 -21.54
N ALA A 650 7.06 13.52 -21.55
CA ALA A 650 8.49 13.21 -21.48
C ALA A 650 9.27 13.53 -22.77
N ALA A 651 8.58 13.66 -23.91
CA ALA A 651 9.19 14.10 -25.17
C ALA A 651 9.46 15.61 -25.19
N HIS A 652 8.90 16.37 -24.24
CA HIS A 652 9.09 17.81 -24.18
C HIS A 652 10.58 18.17 -23.95
N PRO A 653 11.20 19.05 -24.77
CA PRO A 653 12.66 19.27 -24.75
C PRO A 653 13.23 19.77 -23.42
N THR A 654 12.44 20.54 -22.66
CA THR A 654 12.90 21.25 -21.45
C THR A 654 12.10 20.95 -20.20
N ASN A 655 11.01 20.17 -20.28
CA ASN A 655 10.16 19.95 -19.11
C ASN A 655 10.81 18.92 -18.19
N LYS A 656 11.05 19.31 -16.94
CA LYS A 656 11.51 18.41 -15.88
C LYS A 656 10.45 18.16 -14.81
N ASP A 657 9.32 18.85 -14.90
CA ASP A 657 8.22 18.72 -13.95
C ASP A 657 7.26 17.64 -14.43
N THR A 658 7.50 16.41 -14.00
CA THR A 658 6.63 15.28 -14.30
C THR A 658 5.38 15.28 -13.43
N ARG A 659 5.45 15.82 -12.21
CA ARG A 659 4.37 15.76 -11.21
C ARG A 659 3.22 16.69 -11.57
N SER A 660 3.52 17.93 -11.96
CA SER A 660 2.51 18.91 -12.38
C SER A 660 1.69 18.49 -13.59
N PHE A 661 2.20 17.53 -14.37
CA PHE A 661 1.56 17.02 -15.57
C PHE A 661 1.33 15.51 -15.51
N ASP A 662 1.47 14.89 -14.33
CA ASP A 662 1.15 13.46 -14.13
C ASP A 662 -0.37 13.31 -14.23
N PHE A 663 -0.82 12.73 -15.32
CA PHE A 663 -2.24 12.57 -15.57
C PHE A 663 -2.92 11.67 -14.53
N TYR A 664 -2.20 10.77 -13.88
CA TYR A 664 -2.80 9.89 -12.88
C TYR A 664 -2.96 10.56 -11.51
N SER A 665 -2.37 11.74 -11.31
CA SER A 665 -2.57 12.54 -10.11
C SER A 665 -3.96 13.16 -10.11
N GLN A 666 -4.76 12.85 -9.10
CA GLN A 666 -6.10 13.42 -8.94
C GLN A 666 -6.06 14.95 -8.75
N ASP A 667 -4.97 15.47 -8.17
CA ASP A 667 -4.75 16.91 -8.01
C ASP A 667 -4.69 17.64 -9.37
N ASN A 668 -4.31 16.92 -10.44
CA ASN A 668 -4.22 17.47 -11.79
C ASN A 668 -5.54 17.34 -12.56
N HIS A 669 -6.58 16.72 -11.99
CA HIS A 669 -7.89 16.60 -12.65
C HIS A 669 -8.76 17.81 -12.36
N CYS A 670 -9.64 18.16 -13.31
CA CYS A 670 -10.67 19.15 -13.05
C CYS A 670 -11.54 18.68 -11.87
N PRO A 671 -11.68 19.47 -10.79
CA PRO A 671 -12.43 19.08 -9.59
C PRO A 671 -13.94 18.99 -9.84
N SER A 672 -14.44 19.56 -10.95
CA SER A 672 -15.85 19.47 -11.34
C SER A 672 -16.17 18.13 -12.01
N CYS A 673 -15.41 17.73 -13.04
CA CYS A 673 -15.67 16.50 -13.78
C CYS A 673 -14.81 15.31 -13.32
N SER A 674 -13.88 15.51 -12.39
CA SER A 674 -12.91 14.51 -11.94
C SER A 674 -12.18 13.82 -13.10
N GLY A 675 -11.74 14.62 -14.09
CA GLY A 675 -11.00 14.13 -15.26
C GLY A 675 -11.84 13.43 -16.32
N ARG A 676 -13.17 13.44 -16.24
CA ARG A 676 -14.08 12.78 -17.21
C ARG A 676 -14.35 13.61 -18.47
N LEU A 677 -13.85 14.84 -18.55
CA LEU A 677 -14.08 15.83 -19.63
C LEU A 677 -15.53 16.32 -19.77
N GLN A 678 -16.49 15.51 -19.34
CA GLN A 678 -17.92 15.77 -19.37
C GLN A 678 -18.52 15.62 -17.98
N ILE A 679 -19.65 16.28 -17.75
CA ILE A 679 -20.48 16.10 -16.55
C ILE A 679 -21.89 15.71 -16.98
N GLU A 680 -22.57 14.96 -16.12
CA GLU A 680 -23.99 14.68 -16.28
C GLU A 680 -24.78 15.91 -15.81
N VAL A 681 -25.72 16.37 -16.64
CA VAL A 681 -26.57 17.52 -16.36
C VAL A 681 -28.01 17.17 -16.67
N PHE A 682 -28.91 17.59 -15.80
CA PHE A 682 -30.35 17.45 -15.99
C PHE A 682 -30.96 18.81 -16.30
N ASP A 683 -32.14 18.78 -16.92
CA ASP A 683 -32.83 20.00 -17.32
C ASP A 683 -33.19 20.87 -16.10
N LYS A 684 -32.57 22.06 -16.04
CA LYS A 684 -32.80 23.06 -14.99
C LYS A 684 -34.26 23.52 -14.94
N GLU A 685 -34.96 23.50 -16.07
CA GLU A 685 -36.37 23.91 -16.19
C GLU A 685 -37.31 22.99 -15.41
N ILE A 686 -36.92 21.74 -15.17
CA ILE A 686 -37.68 20.80 -14.32
C ILE A 686 -37.56 21.19 -12.85
N THR A 687 -36.44 21.78 -12.45
CA THR A 687 -36.15 22.09 -11.03
C THR A 687 -36.57 23.48 -10.60
N ILE A 688 -36.44 24.47 -11.49
CA ILE A 688 -36.73 25.88 -11.19
C ILE A 688 -38.21 26.14 -11.43
N GLN A 689 -38.96 26.39 -10.37
CA GLN A 689 -40.42 26.56 -10.44
C GLN A 689 -40.81 28.00 -10.81
N ASP A 690 -40.20 29.01 -10.18
CA ASP A 690 -40.47 30.42 -10.45
C ASP A 690 -39.16 31.21 -10.59
N LYS A 691 -38.81 31.56 -11.83
CA LYS A 691 -37.56 32.26 -12.16
C LYS A 691 -37.51 33.71 -11.70
N ASN A 692 -38.62 34.27 -11.22
CA ASN A 692 -38.73 35.68 -10.85
C ASN A 692 -38.62 35.91 -9.33
N VAL A 693 -38.73 34.86 -8.51
CA VAL A 693 -38.52 34.97 -7.06
C VAL A 693 -37.06 34.76 -6.68
N PRO A 694 -36.55 35.45 -5.63
CA PRO A 694 -35.23 35.18 -5.05
C PRO A 694 -35.05 33.73 -4.62
N PHE A 695 -33.80 33.25 -4.54
CA PHE A 695 -33.48 31.87 -4.18
C PHE A 695 -34.18 31.39 -2.89
N TRP A 696 -34.12 32.22 -1.84
CA TRP A 696 -34.68 31.90 -0.52
C TRP A 696 -36.22 31.95 -0.47
N ASP A 697 -36.86 32.55 -1.47
CA ASP A 697 -38.30 32.77 -1.54
C ASP A 697 -39.03 31.68 -2.34
N GLY A 698 -38.35 30.56 -2.66
CA GLY A 698 -38.94 29.41 -3.33
C GLY A 698 -38.66 29.31 -4.83
N LEU A 699 -37.42 29.63 -5.25
CA LEU A 699 -36.97 29.51 -6.63
C LEU A 699 -37.08 28.08 -7.19
N PHE A 700 -36.75 27.07 -6.38
CA PHE A 700 -36.86 25.66 -6.76
C PHE A 700 -38.18 25.03 -6.28
N ASP A 701 -38.56 23.93 -6.93
CA ASP A 701 -39.67 23.08 -6.49
C ASP A 701 -39.57 22.76 -4.97
N PRO A 702 -40.69 22.72 -4.22
CA PRO A 702 -40.68 22.53 -2.77
C PRO A 702 -40.00 21.24 -2.30
N GLU A 703 -40.04 20.18 -3.11
CA GLU A 703 -39.35 18.92 -2.79
C GLU A 703 -37.84 19.06 -2.98
N ILE A 704 -37.38 19.84 -3.95
CA ILE A 704 -35.96 20.18 -4.11
C ILE A 704 -35.49 21.04 -2.93
N MET A 705 -36.28 22.02 -2.49
CA MET A 705 -35.97 22.79 -1.30
C MET A 705 -35.85 21.90 -0.05
N LYS A 706 -36.67 20.85 0.09
CA LYS A 706 -36.48 19.84 1.15
C LYS A 706 -35.17 19.06 0.99
N VAL A 707 -34.78 18.68 -0.23
CA VAL A 707 -33.51 18.02 -0.53
C VAL A 707 -32.32 18.89 -0.11
N LEU A 708 -32.36 20.18 -0.42
CA LEU A 708 -31.29 21.14 -0.08
C LEU A 708 -31.10 21.32 1.45
N LYS A 709 -32.12 21.04 2.27
CA LYS A 709 -31.95 21.02 3.73
C LYS A 709 -30.97 19.95 4.20
N PHE A 710 -30.88 18.80 3.51
CA PHE A 710 -29.86 17.78 3.81
C PHE A 710 -28.44 18.27 3.52
N TYR A 711 -28.30 19.18 2.54
CA TYR A 711 -27.03 19.86 2.27
C TYR A 711 -26.70 20.97 3.28
N GLN A 712 -27.67 21.37 4.12
CA GLN A 712 -27.61 22.42 5.15
C GLN A 712 -27.59 23.85 4.59
N TYR A 713 -28.67 24.61 4.81
CA TYR A 713 -28.81 25.98 4.33
C TYR A 713 -27.72 26.93 4.82
N GLU A 714 -27.27 26.79 6.08
CA GLU A 714 -26.17 27.60 6.62
C GLU A 714 -24.89 27.48 5.79
N LYS A 715 -24.64 26.31 5.17
CA LYS A 715 -23.49 26.13 4.26
C LYS A 715 -23.69 26.85 2.94
N ILE A 716 -24.90 26.84 2.40
CA ILE A 716 -25.23 27.53 1.15
C ILE A 716 -25.12 29.04 1.35
N GLU A 717 -25.67 29.56 2.44
CA GLU A 717 -25.59 30.97 2.82
C GLU A 717 -24.13 31.44 2.95
N PHE A 718 -23.30 30.70 3.70
CA PHE A 718 -21.87 30.96 3.80
C PHE A 718 -21.19 30.98 2.42
N LEU A 719 -21.44 29.97 1.58
CA LEU A 719 -20.81 29.91 0.26
C LEU A 719 -21.28 31.04 -0.66
N PHE A 720 -22.55 31.44 -0.61
CA PHE A 720 -23.05 32.58 -1.39
C PHE A 720 -22.42 33.90 -0.96
N GLU A 721 -22.23 34.12 0.34
CA GLU A 721 -21.54 35.29 0.86
C GLU A 721 -20.08 35.33 0.39
N GLU A 722 -19.36 34.22 0.49
CA GLU A 722 -17.97 34.13 0.04
C GLU A 722 -17.84 34.30 -1.48
N ILE A 723 -18.77 33.74 -2.28
CA ILE A 723 -18.79 33.94 -3.74
C ILE A 723 -19.07 35.39 -4.11
N LYS A 724 -19.98 36.06 -3.40
CA LYS A 724 -20.24 37.49 -3.58
C LYS A 724 -19.01 38.33 -3.24
N ASN A 725 -18.28 37.98 -2.19
CA ASN A 725 -17.06 38.67 -1.79
C ASN A 725 -15.90 38.43 -2.78
N GLU A 726 -15.77 37.22 -3.33
CA GLU A 726 -14.68 36.84 -4.23
C GLU A 726 -14.91 37.32 -5.68
N LEU A 727 -16.11 37.13 -6.23
CA LEU A 727 -16.43 37.36 -7.64
C LEU A 727 -17.37 38.55 -7.87
N GLY A 728 -18.00 39.09 -6.82
CA GLY A 728 -19.09 40.05 -6.96
C GLY A 728 -20.42 39.43 -7.42
N HIS A 729 -20.49 38.11 -7.59
CA HIS A 729 -21.68 37.39 -8.04
C HIS A 729 -22.70 37.25 -6.91
N ASP A 730 -23.90 37.81 -7.07
CA ASP A 730 -24.97 37.70 -6.09
C ASP A 730 -25.95 36.59 -6.46
N LEU A 731 -25.69 35.41 -5.91
CA LEU A 731 -26.46 34.18 -6.18
C LEU A 731 -27.79 34.12 -5.41
N THR A 732 -28.13 35.14 -4.62
CA THR A 732 -29.40 35.18 -3.85
C THR A 732 -30.58 35.71 -4.67
N LYS A 733 -30.30 36.39 -5.79
CA LYS A 733 -31.29 37.00 -6.69
C LYS A 733 -32.24 35.96 -7.30
N SER A 734 -33.26 36.45 -8.01
CA SER A 734 -34.05 35.61 -8.88
C SER A 734 -33.24 35.13 -10.08
N TYR A 735 -33.54 33.94 -10.61
CA TYR A 735 -32.77 33.37 -11.71
C TYR A 735 -32.78 34.25 -12.98
N ASN A 736 -33.90 34.92 -13.27
CA ASN A 736 -33.98 35.90 -14.37
C ASN A 736 -33.20 37.20 -14.09
N GLY A 737 -32.99 37.54 -12.82
CA GLY A 737 -32.21 38.71 -12.39
C GLY A 737 -30.70 38.47 -12.33
N MET A 738 -30.23 37.23 -12.54
CA MET A 738 -28.81 36.89 -12.59
C MET A 738 -28.21 37.15 -13.98
N SER A 739 -26.95 37.60 -14.04
CA SER A 739 -26.15 37.59 -15.28
C SER A 739 -25.87 36.16 -15.76
N GLU A 740 -25.35 35.99 -16.99
CA GLU A 740 -25.00 34.65 -17.49
C GLU A 740 -23.84 34.04 -16.69
N GLU A 741 -22.88 34.84 -16.23
CA GLU A 741 -21.79 34.42 -15.35
C GLU A 741 -22.30 34.03 -13.94
N GLU A 742 -23.27 34.78 -13.40
CA GLU A 742 -23.95 34.44 -12.15
C GLU A 742 -24.73 33.13 -12.30
N LYS A 743 -25.49 32.94 -13.40
CA LYS A 743 -26.21 31.70 -13.70
C LYS A 743 -25.27 30.51 -13.87
N HIS A 744 -24.12 30.70 -14.53
CA HIS A 744 -23.08 29.68 -14.64
C HIS A 744 -22.61 29.28 -13.24
N THR A 745 -22.18 30.24 -12.44
CA THR A 745 -21.67 30.02 -11.08
C THR A 745 -22.73 29.33 -10.21
N PHE A 746 -23.98 29.77 -10.30
CA PHE A 746 -25.13 29.21 -9.59
C PHE A 746 -25.33 27.73 -9.91
N TRP A 747 -25.31 27.37 -11.20
CA TRP A 747 -25.66 26.02 -11.63
C TRP A 747 -24.48 25.04 -11.58
N TYR A 748 -23.31 25.46 -12.04
CA TYR A 748 -22.14 24.58 -12.21
C TYR A 748 -21.07 24.75 -11.12
N GLY A 749 -21.11 25.82 -10.33
CA GLY A 749 -20.19 26.04 -9.22
C GLY A 749 -19.02 26.99 -9.54
N TYR A 750 -18.12 27.11 -8.56
CA TYR A 750 -16.86 27.86 -8.63
C TYR A 750 -15.78 27.06 -7.90
N PHE A 751 -14.76 26.64 -8.64
CA PHE A 751 -13.77 25.67 -8.18
C PHE A 751 -12.36 26.24 -7.99
N ASP A 752 -12.10 27.48 -8.41
CA ASP A 752 -10.75 28.09 -8.33
C ASP A 752 -10.31 28.33 -6.89
N LYS A 753 -11.26 28.44 -5.95
CA LYS A 753 -10.97 28.70 -4.54
C LYS A 753 -11.89 27.92 -3.61
N SER A 754 -11.31 27.48 -2.50
CA SER A 754 -12.04 26.98 -1.33
C SER A 754 -11.98 27.98 -0.19
N PHE A 755 -13.06 28.09 0.57
CA PHE A 755 -13.25 29.05 1.64
C PHE A 755 -13.21 28.36 3.01
N TYR A 756 -12.58 28.99 4.00
CA TYR A 756 -12.46 28.40 5.33
C TYR A 756 -13.69 28.71 6.19
N ASP A 757 -14.54 27.72 6.41
CA ASP A 757 -15.68 27.79 7.30
C ASP A 757 -15.21 27.62 8.76
N LYS A 758 -15.11 28.75 9.48
CA LYS A 758 -14.72 28.78 10.90
C LYS A 758 -15.68 27.97 11.78
N LYS A 759 -16.99 27.97 11.48
CA LYS A 759 -17.99 27.23 12.27
C LYS A 759 -17.81 25.73 12.08
N GLY A 760 -17.60 25.29 10.83
CA GLY A 760 -17.38 23.90 10.47
C GLY A 760 -15.95 23.38 10.66
N LYS A 761 -14.98 24.26 10.96
CA LYS A 761 -13.53 23.97 11.01
C LYS A 761 -13.02 23.24 9.76
N THR A 762 -13.57 23.56 8.60
CA THR A 762 -13.27 22.89 7.33
C THR A 762 -13.20 23.90 6.18
N ARG A 763 -12.52 23.53 5.10
CA ARG A 763 -12.61 24.26 3.83
C ARG A 763 -13.81 23.78 3.03
N ARG A 764 -14.44 24.67 2.27
CA ARG A 764 -15.60 24.39 1.42
C ARG A 764 -15.43 25.03 0.05
N THR A 765 -15.91 24.37 -0.98
CA THR A 765 -15.94 24.87 -2.36
C THR A 765 -17.39 24.91 -2.83
N TRP A 766 -17.76 25.91 -3.61
CA TRP A 766 -19.10 25.98 -4.18
C TRP A 766 -19.18 25.08 -5.42
N VAL A 767 -19.95 23.99 -5.35
CA VAL A 767 -19.97 22.96 -6.41
C VAL A 767 -21.17 23.05 -7.36
N GLY A 768 -22.01 24.07 -7.19
CA GLY A 768 -23.19 24.33 -8.03
C GLY A 768 -24.40 23.43 -7.73
N PHE A 769 -25.58 23.89 -8.13
CA PHE A 769 -26.83 23.15 -7.89
C PHE A 769 -26.98 21.88 -8.73
N ASN A 770 -26.40 21.80 -9.93
CA ASN A 770 -26.42 20.56 -10.70
C ASN A 770 -25.84 19.39 -9.87
N THR A 771 -24.69 19.61 -9.25
CA THR A 771 -24.01 18.61 -8.41
C THR A 771 -24.79 18.33 -7.12
N ILE A 772 -25.24 19.37 -6.43
CA ILE A 772 -25.92 19.23 -5.13
C ILE A 772 -27.27 18.52 -5.30
N ILE A 773 -28.10 18.97 -6.24
CA ILE A 773 -29.41 18.36 -6.48
C ILE A 773 -29.22 16.95 -7.00
N GLY A 774 -28.36 16.72 -8.01
CA GLY A 774 -28.10 15.40 -8.57
C GLY A 774 -27.64 14.37 -7.54
N GLY A 775 -26.82 14.79 -6.56
CA GLY A 775 -26.33 13.92 -5.49
C GLY A 775 -27.38 13.59 -4.42
N TYR A 776 -28.21 14.55 -4.02
CA TYR A 776 -29.15 14.38 -2.90
C TYR A 776 -30.59 14.02 -3.33
N ILE A 777 -30.95 14.20 -4.61
CA ILE A 777 -32.28 13.84 -5.12
C ILE A 777 -32.56 12.34 -5.01
N VAL A 778 -31.52 11.51 -4.96
CA VAL A 778 -31.62 10.05 -4.80
C VAL A 778 -32.40 9.68 -3.54
N ILE A 779 -32.33 10.50 -2.49
CA ILE A 779 -33.01 10.30 -1.20
C ILE A 779 -34.51 10.66 -1.28
N SER A 780 -34.90 11.46 -2.28
CA SER A 780 -36.30 11.87 -2.48
C SER A 780 -37.18 10.70 -2.95
N LYS A 781 -38.46 10.75 -2.53
CA LYS A 781 -39.54 9.86 -2.99
C LYS A 781 -40.53 10.56 -3.91
N ALA A 782 -40.31 11.84 -4.22
CA ALA A 782 -41.21 12.64 -5.05
C ALA A 782 -41.09 12.26 -6.54
N ALA A 783 -42.15 12.51 -7.32
CA ALA A 783 -42.20 12.20 -8.75
C ALA A 783 -41.13 12.96 -9.56
N ILE A 784 -40.81 14.19 -9.16
CA ILE A 784 -39.77 15.04 -9.79
C ILE A 784 -38.40 14.36 -9.90
N LYS A 785 -38.10 13.37 -9.04
CA LYS A 785 -36.89 12.57 -9.12
C LYS A 785 -36.80 11.80 -10.45
N GLU A 786 -37.91 11.21 -10.90
CA GLU A 786 -37.92 10.47 -12.16
C GLU A 786 -37.82 11.44 -13.35
N ASP A 787 -38.48 12.59 -13.28
CA ASP A 787 -38.37 13.63 -14.32
C ASP A 787 -36.92 14.12 -14.48
N ILE A 788 -36.25 14.45 -13.37
CA ILE A 788 -34.82 14.80 -13.33
C ILE A 788 -33.96 13.66 -13.89
N LYS A 789 -34.26 12.41 -13.55
CA LYS A 789 -33.49 11.26 -14.02
C LYS A 789 -33.65 11.05 -15.52
N THR A 790 -34.84 11.27 -16.07
CA THR A 790 -35.11 11.12 -17.51
C THR A 790 -34.55 12.26 -18.37
N SER A 791 -34.31 13.44 -17.79
CA SER A 791 -33.75 14.59 -18.51
C SER A 791 -32.22 14.66 -18.49
N LYS A 792 -31.54 13.67 -17.89
CA LYS A 792 -30.09 13.64 -17.81
C LYS A 792 -29.45 13.46 -19.18
N GLU A 793 -28.51 14.34 -19.48
CA GLU A 793 -27.64 14.28 -20.65
C GLU A 793 -26.18 14.52 -20.25
N MET A 794 -25.25 14.09 -21.12
CA MET A 794 -23.83 14.37 -20.95
C MET A 794 -23.51 15.69 -21.65
N MET A 795 -22.87 16.62 -20.93
CA MET A 795 -22.36 17.85 -21.51
C MET A 795 -20.86 17.98 -21.28
N THR A 796 -20.15 18.61 -22.21
CA THR A 796 -18.76 19.04 -22.01
C THR A 796 -18.68 19.85 -20.72
N CYS A 797 -17.74 19.50 -19.84
CA CYS A 797 -17.63 20.12 -18.53
C CYS A 797 -17.47 21.64 -18.69
N PRO A 798 -18.36 22.46 -18.12
CA PRO A 798 -18.34 23.91 -18.34
C PRO A 798 -17.19 24.60 -17.58
N ILE A 799 -16.64 23.93 -16.56
CA ILE A 799 -15.53 24.44 -15.74
C ILE A 799 -14.21 24.28 -16.49
N CYS A 800 -13.88 23.08 -16.96
CA CYS A 800 -12.65 22.87 -17.72
C CYS A 800 -12.82 23.02 -19.23
N LYS A 801 -14.04 23.17 -19.74
CA LYS A 801 -14.36 23.25 -21.18
C LYS A 801 -13.83 22.05 -21.98
N GLY A 802 -13.83 20.86 -21.38
CA GLY A 802 -13.25 19.66 -21.98
C GLY A 802 -11.72 19.64 -21.99
N THR A 803 -11.07 20.57 -21.29
CA THR A 803 -9.65 20.46 -20.99
C THR A 803 -9.45 19.52 -19.80
N LEU A 804 -8.41 18.70 -19.89
CA LEU A 804 -8.23 17.60 -18.97
C LEU A 804 -7.54 18.00 -17.67
N LEU A 805 -6.55 18.90 -17.78
CA LEU A 805 -5.60 19.23 -16.71
C LEU A 805 -5.98 20.52 -16.00
N ASN A 806 -6.14 20.42 -14.68
CA ASN A 806 -6.39 21.52 -13.77
C ASN A 806 -5.07 22.15 -13.30
N HIS A 807 -4.30 22.73 -14.22
CA HIS A 807 -3.10 23.48 -13.86
C HIS A 807 -3.08 24.88 -14.44
N HIS A 808 -2.58 25.82 -13.66
CA HIS A 808 -2.41 27.22 -14.05
C HIS A 808 -1.24 27.40 -15.04
N LYS A 809 -0.27 26.47 -15.04
CA LYS A 809 0.90 26.53 -15.92
C LYS A 809 0.64 25.76 -17.23
N PRO A 810 0.79 26.42 -18.41
CA PRO A 810 0.71 25.72 -19.68
C PRO A 810 1.96 24.86 -19.93
N LEU A 811 1.82 23.78 -20.70
CA LEU A 811 2.92 22.98 -21.22
C LEU A 811 2.86 23.02 -22.75
N ASN A 812 3.63 23.93 -23.35
CA ASN A 812 3.53 24.25 -24.77
C ASN A 812 4.58 23.50 -25.61
N PHE A 813 4.13 22.79 -26.63
CA PHE A 813 4.99 22.29 -27.71
C PHE A 813 4.97 23.31 -28.85
N GLY A 814 6.00 24.17 -28.89
CA GLY A 814 5.96 25.38 -29.72
C GLY A 814 4.96 26.39 -29.12
N ASP A 815 3.95 26.77 -29.89
CA ASP A 815 2.92 27.73 -29.46
C ASP A 815 1.61 27.05 -28.97
N THR A 816 1.54 25.71 -29.00
CA THR A 816 0.31 24.96 -28.70
C THR A 816 0.44 24.21 -27.37
N ASP A 817 -0.54 24.40 -26.48
CA ASP A 817 -0.59 23.74 -25.18
C ASP A 817 -0.95 22.25 -25.31
N ILE A 818 -0.39 21.40 -24.45
CA ILE A 818 -0.67 19.96 -24.43
C ILE A 818 -2.18 19.64 -24.36
N ARG A 819 -2.99 20.46 -23.68
CA ARG A 819 -4.45 20.30 -23.57
C ARG A 819 -5.15 20.47 -24.92
N GLU A 820 -4.58 21.26 -25.82
CA GLU A 820 -5.07 21.40 -27.18
C GLU A 820 -4.59 20.23 -28.04
N ILE A 821 -3.32 19.83 -27.90
CA ILE A 821 -2.73 18.72 -28.66
C ILE A 821 -3.51 17.42 -28.45
N ILE A 822 -3.83 17.05 -27.21
CA ILE A 822 -4.56 15.79 -26.92
C ILE A 822 -6.01 15.78 -27.45
N ASN A 823 -6.56 16.93 -27.83
CA ASN A 823 -7.88 17.03 -28.44
C ASN A 823 -7.82 17.02 -29.98
N GLN A 824 -6.64 16.81 -30.56
CA GLN A 824 -6.46 16.70 -32.00
C GLN A 824 -6.37 15.22 -32.45
N PRO A 825 -6.62 14.95 -33.74
CA PRO A 825 -6.37 13.64 -34.33
C PRO A 825 -4.90 13.22 -34.20
N LEU A 826 -4.66 11.91 -34.08
CA LEU A 826 -3.35 11.34 -33.79
C LEU A 826 -2.26 11.70 -34.82
N ASN A 827 -2.63 11.86 -36.10
CA ASN A 827 -1.72 12.31 -37.15
C ASN A 827 -1.22 13.76 -36.94
N GLU A 828 -2.03 14.66 -36.38
CA GLU A 828 -1.63 16.01 -36.02
C GLU A 828 -0.77 16.00 -34.77
N VAL A 829 -1.12 15.19 -33.75
CA VAL A 829 -0.32 15.02 -32.53
C VAL A 829 1.13 14.66 -32.85
N LEU A 830 1.35 13.69 -33.76
CA LEU A 830 2.68 13.27 -34.20
C LEU A 830 3.51 14.41 -34.81
N LYS A 831 2.88 15.41 -35.44
CA LYS A 831 3.60 16.58 -35.99
C LYS A 831 4.17 17.48 -34.90
N PHE A 832 3.51 17.54 -33.73
CA PHE A 832 3.98 18.34 -32.60
C PHE A 832 5.09 17.64 -31.80
N VAL A 833 4.90 16.35 -31.52
CA VAL A 833 5.77 15.60 -30.58
C VAL A 833 6.87 14.79 -31.28
N GLY A 834 6.83 14.69 -32.61
CA GLY A 834 7.71 13.87 -33.42
C GLY A 834 7.24 12.41 -33.55
N ASP A 835 8.00 11.62 -34.32
CA ASP A 835 7.72 10.20 -34.58
C ASP A 835 8.04 9.31 -33.36
N LEU A 836 7.26 9.49 -32.28
CA LEU A 836 7.34 8.65 -31.09
C LEU A 836 6.86 7.23 -31.46
N PRO A 837 7.71 6.17 -31.31
CA PRO A 837 7.37 4.82 -31.75
C PRO A 837 6.07 4.28 -31.16
N VAL A 838 5.78 4.65 -29.91
CA VAL A 838 4.57 4.27 -29.20
C VAL A 838 3.30 4.86 -29.83
N LEU A 839 3.34 6.12 -30.29
CA LEU A 839 2.23 6.78 -30.98
C LEU A 839 2.09 6.28 -32.42
N VAL A 840 3.19 5.99 -33.10
CA VAL A 840 3.17 5.37 -34.43
C VAL A 840 2.52 3.99 -34.38
N LYS A 841 2.82 3.20 -33.34
CA LYS A 841 2.19 1.90 -33.12
C LYS A 841 0.71 2.03 -32.75
N LEU A 842 0.35 2.96 -31.86
CA LEU A 842 -1.04 3.27 -31.55
C LEU A 842 -1.83 3.60 -32.83
N LYS A 843 -1.27 4.46 -33.68
CA LYS A 843 -1.85 4.86 -34.97
C LYS A 843 -2.17 3.66 -35.86
N SER A 844 -1.30 2.65 -35.90
CA SER A 844 -1.55 1.43 -36.66
C SER A 844 -2.73 0.59 -36.14
N ILE A 845 -3.16 0.80 -34.89
CA ILE A 845 -4.27 0.08 -34.25
C ILE A 845 -5.60 0.81 -34.45
N VAL A 846 -5.62 2.13 -34.21
CA VAL A 846 -6.86 2.92 -34.16
C VAL A 846 -7.14 3.74 -35.42
N GLY A 847 -6.15 3.89 -36.31
CA GLY A 847 -6.21 4.73 -37.49
C GLY A 847 -5.74 6.17 -37.27
N ASP A 848 -5.64 6.93 -38.36
CA ASP A 848 -5.03 8.27 -38.41
C ASP A 848 -5.86 9.34 -37.71
N ASP A 849 -7.19 9.27 -37.87
CA ASP A 849 -8.13 10.33 -37.48
C ASP A 849 -8.62 10.20 -36.03
N MET A 850 -8.16 9.18 -35.30
CA MET A 850 -8.58 8.93 -33.92
C MET A 850 -8.11 10.07 -33.00
N ILE A 851 -9.01 10.59 -32.18
CA ILE A 851 -8.72 11.64 -31.20
C ILE A 851 -8.23 10.99 -29.91
N MET A 852 -7.21 11.59 -29.29
CA MET A 852 -6.58 11.03 -28.08
C MET A 852 -7.51 11.05 -26.84
N THR A 853 -8.52 11.92 -26.81
CA THR A 853 -9.56 11.99 -25.77
C THR A 853 -10.80 11.11 -26.05
N GLU A 854 -10.74 10.21 -27.04
CA GLU A 854 -11.82 9.26 -27.30
C GLU A 854 -11.94 8.19 -26.20
N ASP A 855 -13.18 7.82 -25.83
CA ASP A 855 -13.44 6.77 -24.82
C ASP A 855 -13.26 5.37 -25.43
N VAL A 856 -12.19 4.70 -25.02
CA VAL A 856 -11.78 3.37 -25.49
C VAL A 856 -12.84 2.31 -25.18
N SER A 857 -13.65 2.50 -24.12
CA SER A 857 -14.70 1.53 -23.77
C SER A 857 -15.84 1.46 -24.79
N LEU A 858 -15.99 2.51 -25.61
CA LEU A 858 -17.01 2.60 -26.66
C LEU A 858 -16.52 2.06 -28.02
N LEU A 859 -15.21 1.78 -28.15
CA LEU A 859 -14.63 1.26 -29.39
C LEU A 859 -15.04 -0.18 -29.66
N PRO A 860 -15.00 -0.65 -30.93
CA PRO A 860 -15.17 -2.05 -31.27
C PRO A 860 -14.27 -2.98 -30.44
N ARG A 861 -14.79 -4.16 -30.09
CA ARG A 861 -14.13 -5.11 -29.19
C ARG A 861 -12.72 -5.52 -29.67
N ASN A 862 -12.55 -5.76 -30.96
CA ASN A 862 -11.26 -6.12 -31.54
C ASN A 862 -10.21 -4.99 -31.36
N ILE A 863 -10.63 -3.72 -31.46
CA ILE A 863 -9.77 -2.57 -31.18
C ILE A 863 -9.43 -2.51 -29.68
N GLN A 864 -10.40 -2.71 -28.79
CA GLN A 864 -10.13 -2.77 -27.34
C GLN A 864 -9.12 -3.87 -27.00
N VAL A 865 -9.26 -5.06 -27.61
CA VAL A 865 -8.34 -6.18 -27.40
C VAL A 865 -6.93 -5.85 -27.92
N ALA A 866 -6.83 -5.26 -29.12
CA ALA A 866 -5.55 -4.82 -29.67
C ALA A 866 -4.87 -3.76 -28.79
N LEU A 867 -5.64 -2.79 -28.28
CA LEU A 867 -5.14 -1.79 -27.33
C LEU A 867 -4.66 -2.42 -26.03
N LYS A 868 -5.41 -3.38 -25.46
CA LYS A 868 -5.00 -4.06 -24.22
C LYS A 868 -3.71 -4.85 -24.39
N MET A 869 -3.54 -5.51 -25.54
CA MET A 869 -2.31 -6.22 -25.87
C MET A 869 -1.14 -5.27 -26.13
N PHE A 870 -1.40 -4.10 -26.70
CA PHE A 870 -0.44 -3.02 -26.80
C PHE A 870 0.00 -2.49 -25.43
N GLU A 871 -0.92 -2.29 -24.47
CA GLU A 871 -0.58 -1.91 -23.09
C GLU A 871 0.32 -2.94 -22.43
N LEU A 872 -0.01 -4.23 -22.57
CA LEU A 872 0.78 -5.32 -21.99
C LEU A 872 2.21 -5.36 -22.55
N GLU A 873 2.37 -5.03 -23.82
CA GLU A 873 3.67 -4.90 -24.47
C GLU A 873 4.45 -3.65 -23.99
N GLN A 874 3.78 -2.48 -23.89
CA GLN A 874 4.40 -1.25 -23.38
C GLN A 874 4.80 -1.36 -21.91
N ALA A 875 4.09 -2.17 -21.14
CA ALA A 875 4.47 -2.47 -19.76
C ALA A 875 5.83 -3.19 -19.65
N SER A 876 6.40 -3.70 -20.75
CA SER A 876 7.79 -4.21 -20.83
C SER A 876 8.15 -5.13 -19.67
N PHE A 877 7.23 -6.03 -19.31
CA PHE A 877 7.45 -7.00 -18.24
C PHE A 877 8.53 -8.00 -18.62
N SER A 878 9.21 -8.57 -17.62
CA SER A 878 10.18 -9.65 -17.80
C SER A 878 9.98 -10.75 -16.77
N ASN A 879 10.11 -12.00 -17.23
CA ASN A 879 9.97 -13.23 -16.45
C ASN A 879 8.57 -13.47 -15.87
N TYR A 880 7.54 -12.87 -16.49
CA TYR A 880 6.14 -13.13 -16.17
C TYR A 880 5.61 -14.36 -16.91
N GLU A 881 4.57 -14.94 -16.35
CA GLU A 881 3.63 -15.76 -17.11
C GLU A 881 2.36 -14.95 -17.42
N MET A 882 2.14 -14.68 -18.70
CA MET A 882 0.95 -14.02 -19.22
C MET A 882 -0.08 -15.08 -19.60
N VAL A 883 -1.08 -15.30 -18.76
CA VAL A 883 -2.13 -16.29 -18.98
C VAL A 883 -3.32 -15.59 -19.64
N LEU A 884 -3.55 -15.89 -20.91
CA LEU A 884 -4.56 -15.26 -21.74
C LEU A 884 -5.69 -16.23 -22.05
N GLN A 885 -6.93 -15.77 -21.93
CA GLN A 885 -8.13 -16.52 -22.29
C GLN A 885 -8.94 -15.74 -23.34
N ASN A 886 -9.59 -16.48 -24.24
CA ASN A 886 -10.38 -16.00 -25.36
C ASN A 886 -9.55 -15.19 -26.38
N VAL A 887 -8.39 -15.73 -26.75
CA VAL A 887 -7.41 -15.15 -27.68
C VAL A 887 -7.75 -15.42 -29.14
N LEU A 888 -8.19 -16.63 -29.47
CA LEU A 888 -8.44 -17.10 -30.85
C LEU A 888 -9.37 -16.20 -31.67
N PRO A 889 -10.46 -15.64 -31.12
CA PRO A 889 -11.34 -14.74 -31.89
C PRO A 889 -10.69 -13.45 -32.37
N PHE A 890 -9.56 -13.06 -31.77
CA PHE A 890 -8.85 -11.81 -32.03
C PHE A 890 -7.42 -12.05 -32.54
N TRP A 891 -7.10 -13.30 -32.91
CA TRP A 891 -5.73 -13.71 -33.24
C TRP A 891 -5.13 -12.91 -34.39
N GLY A 892 -5.96 -12.54 -35.39
CA GLY A 892 -5.53 -11.75 -36.54
C GLY A 892 -4.95 -10.39 -36.14
N GLU A 893 -5.52 -9.76 -35.11
CA GLU A 893 -5.13 -8.45 -34.63
C GLU A 893 -3.95 -8.49 -33.65
N ILE A 894 -3.83 -9.54 -32.84
CA ILE A 894 -2.90 -9.53 -31.68
C ILE A 894 -1.73 -10.51 -31.77
N LYS A 895 -1.62 -11.33 -32.82
CA LYS A 895 -0.53 -12.31 -32.97
C LYS A 895 0.86 -11.66 -32.80
N GLY A 896 1.09 -10.50 -33.41
CA GLY A 896 2.37 -9.79 -33.30
C GLY A 896 2.68 -9.32 -31.86
N ASN A 897 1.66 -8.91 -31.10
CA ASN A 897 1.84 -8.56 -29.69
C ASN A 897 2.19 -9.79 -28.86
N VAL A 898 1.50 -10.92 -29.08
CA VAL A 898 1.77 -12.20 -28.39
C VAL A 898 3.22 -12.64 -28.62
N GLU A 899 3.69 -12.60 -29.86
CA GLU A 899 5.08 -12.93 -30.22
C GLU A 899 6.07 -11.97 -29.53
N SER A 900 5.83 -10.65 -29.60
CA SER A 900 6.65 -9.62 -28.96
C SER A 900 6.79 -9.82 -27.45
N ILE A 901 5.66 -10.03 -26.76
CA ILE A 901 5.60 -10.26 -25.31
C ILE A 901 6.32 -11.56 -24.93
N SER A 902 6.22 -12.58 -25.78
CA SER A 902 6.80 -13.91 -25.53
C SER A 902 8.33 -13.95 -25.54
N ASN A 903 9.00 -12.89 -26.05
CA ASN A 903 10.45 -12.81 -26.07
C ASN A 903 11.07 -12.75 -24.66
N ASN A 904 10.36 -12.15 -23.70
CA ASN A 904 10.84 -11.95 -22.33
C ASN A 904 9.88 -12.54 -21.27
N ASN A 905 8.77 -13.14 -21.70
CA ASN A 905 7.74 -13.69 -20.84
C ASN A 905 7.21 -15.00 -21.42
N LYS A 906 6.67 -15.88 -20.57
CA LYS A 906 5.91 -17.04 -21.06
C LYS A 906 4.48 -16.58 -21.31
N VAL A 907 3.95 -16.78 -22.52
CA VAL A 907 2.53 -16.53 -22.82
C VAL A 907 1.79 -17.86 -22.85
N THR A 908 0.84 -18.07 -21.96
CA THR A 908 0.01 -19.27 -21.90
C THR A 908 -1.40 -18.97 -22.42
N ILE A 909 -1.80 -19.62 -23.51
CA ILE A 909 -3.12 -19.45 -24.14
C ILE A 909 -4.06 -20.55 -23.63
N CYS A 910 -5.16 -20.12 -22.99
CA CYS A 910 -6.17 -20.96 -22.35
C CYS A 910 -7.46 -21.03 -23.19
N ASP A 911 -7.33 -21.34 -24.47
CA ASP A 911 -8.44 -21.38 -25.43
C ASP A 911 -8.80 -22.80 -25.84
N PHE A 912 -10.08 -23.03 -26.10
CA PHE A 912 -10.55 -24.29 -26.65
C PHE A 912 -10.19 -24.40 -28.13
N GLN A 913 -9.58 -25.53 -28.52
CA GLN A 913 -9.26 -25.79 -29.93
C GLN A 913 -10.52 -25.70 -30.80
N ASN A 914 -10.35 -25.13 -32.00
CA ASN A 914 -11.38 -24.98 -33.03
C ASN A 914 -12.58 -24.07 -32.65
N ILE A 915 -12.49 -23.28 -31.57
CA ILE A 915 -13.50 -22.28 -31.23
C ILE A 915 -12.93 -20.88 -31.47
N ASN A 916 -13.20 -20.33 -32.66
CA ASN A 916 -12.71 -19.01 -33.07
C ASN A 916 -13.76 -17.91 -32.93
N GLU A 917 -15.00 -18.24 -32.57
CA GLU A 917 -16.03 -17.26 -32.30
C GLU A 917 -15.98 -16.71 -30.86
N THR A 918 -16.42 -15.46 -30.70
CA THR A 918 -16.66 -14.90 -29.36
C THR A 918 -17.87 -15.56 -28.72
N ARG A 919 -17.96 -15.47 -27.39
CA ARG A 919 -19.09 -16.00 -26.63
C ARG A 919 -20.42 -15.38 -27.04
N GLU A 920 -20.45 -14.06 -27.26
CA GLU A 920 -21.67 -13.38 -27.72
C GLU A 920 -22.03 -13.83 -29.15
N THR A 921 -21.05 -14.01 -30.05
CA THR A 921 -21.31 -14.57 -31.38
C THR A 921 -21.89 -15.98 -31.33
N ILE A 922 -21.41 -16.84 -30.43
CA ILE A 922 -21.96 -18.20 -30.22
C ILE A 922 -23.42 -18.11 -29.74
N ILE A 923 -23.69 -17.27 -28.74
CA ILE A 923 -25.05 -17.07 -28.22
C ILE A 923 -25.99 -16.58 -29.32
N ASP A 924 -25.56 -15.57 -30.09
CA ASP A 924 -26.39 -14.94 -31.11
C ASP A 924 -26.67 -15.88 -32.31
N LYS A 925 -25.69 -16.71 -32.67
CA LYS A 925 -25.80 -17.64 -33.80
C LYS A 925 -26.64 -18.88 -33.47
N TYR A 926 -26.47 -19.44 -32.26
CA TYR A 926 -26.99 -20.76 -31.91
C TYR A 926 -28.16 -20.74 -30.92
N PHE A 927 -28.30 -19.68 -30.11
CA PHE A 927 -29.25 -19.64 -29.00
C PHE A 927 -30.29 -18.52 -29.07
N THR A 928 -30.29 -17.67 -30.09
CA THR A 928 -31.32 -16.60 -30.28
C THR A 928 -32.28 -16.81 -31.45
N ASN A 929 -32.32 -18.02 -32.04
CA ASN A 929 -33.19 -18.36 -33.17
C ASN A 929 -34.66 -18.67 -32.78
N GLY A 930 -35.21 -17.97 -31.78
CA GLY A 930 -36.62 -18.06 -31.37
C GLY A 930 -36.99 -19.20 -30.41
N LYS A 931 -36.31 -20.36 -30.45
CA LYS A 931 -36.55 -21.50 -29.54
C LYS A 931 -35.95 -21.32 -28.15
N TYR A 932 -34.76 -20.73 -28.08
CA TYR A 932 -34.02 -20.45 -26.84
C TYR A 932 -33.69 -18.94 -26.77
N LYS A 933 -33.34 -18.44 -25.57
CA LYS A 933 -32.93 -17.05 -25.33
C LYS A 933 -31.65 -17.03 -24.50
N LYS A 934 -30.93 -15.91 -24.49
CA LYS A 934 -29.71 -15.71 -23.68
C LYS A 934 -29.87 -16.01 -22.18
N LEU A 935 -31.07 -15.80 -21.63
CA LEU A 935 -31.37 -16.04 -20.21
C LEU A 935 -31.98 -17.42 -19.93
N THR A 936 -32.09 -18.28 -20.94
CA THR A 936 -32.60 -19.65 -20.81
C THR A 936 -31.66 -20.46 -19.91
N TYR A 937 -32.25 -21.25 -19.01
CA TYR A 937 -31.50 -22.20 -18.19
C TYR A 937 -31.22 -23.51 -18.93
N VAL A 938 -30.17 -24.22 -18.55
CA VAL A 938 -29.86 -25.54 -19.11
C VAL A 938 -31.04 -26.50 -18.92
N TYR A 939 -31.67 -26.54 -17.74
CA TYR A 939 -32.89 -27.33 -17.52
C TYR A 939 -34.03 -26.99 -18.51
N GLU A 940 -34.15 -25.72 -18.92
CA GLU A 940 -35.20 -25.29 -19.88
C GLU A 940 -34.88 -25.78 -21.29
N ALA A 941 -33.60 -25.82 -21.64
CA ALA A 941 -33.12 -26.40 -22.89
C ALA A 941 -33.49 -27.90 -22.99
N PHE A 942 -33.39 -28.63 -21.87
CA PHE A 942 -33.77 -30.05 -21.77
C PHE A 942 -35.26 -30.29 -21.46
N GLY A 943 -36.12 -29.26 -21.54
CA GLY A 943 -37.58 -29.41 -21.53
C GLY A 943 -38.29 -29.15 -20.19
N TYR A 944 -37.56 -28.93 -19.10
CA TYR A 944 -38.14 -28.62 -17.79
C TYR A 944 -38.59 -27.16 -17.72
N LYS A 945 -39.71 -26.87 -17.05
CA LYS A 945 -40.30 -25.51 -17.01
C LYS A 945 -40.71 -25.13 -15.60
N LYS A 946 -40.63 -23.83 -15.27
CA LYS A 946 -41.10 -23.24 -14.00
C LYS A 946 -40.34 -23.65 -12.73
N LEU A 947 -39.17 -24.30 -12.84
CA LEU A 947 -38.31 -24.67 -11.72
C LEU A 947 -37.94 -23.50 -10.81
N VAL A 948 -37.44 -22.39 -11.36
CA VAL A 948 -37.14 -21.18 -10.58
C VAL A 948 -38.36 -20.68 -9.79
N THR A 949 -39.56 -20.78 -10.36
CA THR A 949 -40.80 -20.37 -9.68
C THR A 949 -41.14 -21.32 -8.53
N GLN A 950 -41.01 -22.64 -8.73
CA GLN A 950 -41.24 -23.65 -7.69
C GLN A 950 -40.22 -23.52 -6.56
N ILE A 951 -38.92 -23.48 -6.87
CA ILE A 951 -37.84 -23.33 -5.88
C ILE A 951 -37.99 -22.02 -5.09
N ASN A 952 -38.40 -20.91 -5.72
CA ASN A 952 -38.67 -19.67 -4.98
C ASN A 952 -39.86 -19.76 -4.02
N LYS A 953 -40.88 -20.59 -4.31
CA LYS A 953 -41.96 -20.88 -3.35
C LYS A 953 -41.41 -21.65 -2.16
N ILE A 954 -40.60 -22.67 -2.42
CA ILE A 954 -39.96 -23.50 -1.38
C ILE A 954 -39.07 -22.64 -0.49
N LYS A 955 -38.21 -21.79 -1.07
CA LYS A 955 -37.39 -20.82 -0.32
C LYS A 955 -38.21 -19.88 0.57
N LYS A 956 -39.43 -19.52 0.14
CA LYS A 956 -40.32 -18.65 0.93
C LYS A 956 -40.96 -19.40 2.10
N SER A 957 -41.30 -20.68 1.91
CA SER A 957 -41.84 -21.55 2.96
C SER A 957 -40.76 -22.02 3.95
N ASN A 958 -39.56 -22.27 3.43
CA ASN A 958 -38.42 -22.86 4.14
C ASN A 958 -37.17 -21.98 4.03
N PRO A 959 -37.22 -20.72 4.52
CA PRO A 959 -36.08 -19.83 4.42
C PRO A 959 -34.92 -20.33 5.29
N CYS A 960 -33.70 -20.18 4.79
CA CYS A 960 -32.51 -20.37 5.62
C CYS A 960 -32.59 -19.47 6.86
N PRO A 961 -32.41 -20.01 8.09
CA PRO A 961 -32.56 -19.25 9.34
C PRO A 961 -31.47 -18.21 9.57
N PHE A 962 -30.34 -18.31 8.85
CA PHE A 962 -29.21 -17.39 9.00
C PHE A 962 -29.30 -16.19 8.07
N CYS A 963 -29.64 -16.40 6.79
CA CYS A 963 -29.78 -15.30 5.82
C CYS A 963 -31.24 -14.86 5.59
N ASN A 964 -32.22 -15.50 6.22
CA ASN A 964 -33.65 -15.28 6.00
C ASN A 964 -34.03 -15.27 4.50
N GLY A 965 -33.55 -16.25 3.74
CA GLY A 965 -33.83 -16.38 2.31
C GLY A 965 -33.11 -15.40 1.37
N LYS A 966 -32.29 -14.48 1.91
CA LYS A 966 -31.56 -13.48 1.12
C LYS A 966 -30.35 -14.02 0.36
N LYS A 967 -29.95 -15.28 0.61
CA LYS A 967 -28.74 -15.95 0.08
C LYS A 967 -27.41 -15.37 0.56
N VAL A 968 -27.40 -14.11 0.98
CA VAL A 968 -26.26 -13.39 1.52
C VAL A 968 -26.59 -12.87 2.92
N ILE A 969 -25.56 -12.77 3.75
CA ILE A 969 -25.57 -12.01 5.00
C ILE A 969 -25.09 -10.61 4.65
N THR A 970 -25.83 -9.59 5.07
CA THR A 970 -25.52 -8.21 4.74
C THR A 970 -25.13 -7.44 5.98
N GLU A 971 -24.01 -6.73 5.91
CA GLU A 971 -23.51 -5.86 6.96
C GLU A 971 -23.53 -4.41 6.49
N ASP A 972 -24.09 -3.54 7.33
CA ASP A 972 -24.03 -2.08 7.15
C ASP A 972 -22.83 -1.55 7.96
N ASN A 973 -21.96 -0.76 7.31
CA ASN A 973 -20.84 0.00 7.91
C ASN A 973 -19.73 -0.80 8.62
N LEU A 974 -18.81 -1.42 7.87
CA LEU A 974 -17.56 -1.93 8.44
C LEU A 974 -16.33 -1.04 8.23
N HIS A 975 -16.31 -0.15 7.24
CA HIS A 975 -15.11 0.64 6.89
C HIS A 975 -15.42 2.03 6.34
N ASP A 976 -14.49 2.97 6.56
CA ASP A 976 -14.48 4.33 6.02
C ASP A 976 -14.78 4.31 4.51
N GLY A 977 -16.04 4.58 4.13
CA GLY A 977 -16.47 4.74 2.73
C GLY A 977 -17.18 3.56 2.06
N VAL A 978 -17.37 2.41 2.72
CA VAL A 978 -18.15 1.28 2.15
C VAL A 978 -19.49 1.12 2.87
N PHE A 979 -20.57 1.40 2.16
CA PHE A 979 -21.92 1.45 2.74
C PHE A 979 -22.51 0.08 3.07
N LYS A 980 -22.08 -1.00 2.40
CA LYS A 980 -22.70 -2.34 2.54
C LYS A 980 -21.79 -3.47 2.06
N LEU A 981 -21.52 -4.45 2.92
CA LEU A 981 -20.81 -5.70 2.57
C LEU A 981 -21.83 -6.84 2.53
N THR A 982 -21.77 -7.68 1.51
CA THR A 982 -22.61 -8.87 1.38
C THR A 982 -21.75 -10.11 1.23
N ILE A 983 -21.88 -11.05 2.16
CA ILE A 983 -21.13 -12.31 2.17
C ILE A 983 -22.11 -13.44 1.82
N PRO A 984 -21.78 -14.37 0.91
CA PRO A 984 -22.58 -15.56 0.66
C PRO A 984 -22.88 -16.32 1.97
N CYS A 985 -24.12 -16.75 2.14
CA CYS A 985 -24.50 -17.51 3.33
C CYS A 985 -23.92 -18.93 3.22
N VAL A 986 -22.89 -19.22 4.02
CA VAL A 986 -22.25 -20.54 4.06
C VAL A 986 -23.18 -21.63 4.59
N THR A 987 -24.08 -21.32 5.53
CA THR A 987 -25.01 -22.34 6.08
C THR A 987 -25.91 -22.94 5.00
N CYS A 988 -26.39 -22.11 4.07
CA CYS A 988 -27.26 -22.57 2.98
C CYS A 988 -26.54 -22.66 1.63
N ASN A 989 -25.22 -22.50 1.60
CA ASN A 989 -24.41 -22.41 0.39
C ASN A 989 -25.02 -21.45 -0.66
N ALA A 990 -25.44 -20.27 -0.22
CA ALA A 990 -26.15 -19.26 -1.02
C ALA A 990 -27.44 -19.72 -1.73
N SER A 991 -28.03 -20.85 -1.36
CA SER A 991 -29.37 -21.26 -1.85
C SER A 991 -30.48 -20.36 -1.29
N GLY A 992 -30.30 -19.89 -0.05
CA GLY A 992 -31.32 -19.21 0.74
C GLY A 992 -32.36 -20.15 1.35
N ILE A 993 -32.19 -21.46 1.20
CA ILE A 993 -33.14 -22.50 1.64
C ILE A 993 -32.52 -23.23 2.85
N ASN A 994 -33.35 -23.63 3.83
CA ASN A 994 -32.88 -24.48 4.93
C ASN A 994 -32.75 -25.96 4.48
N ASP A 995 -32.33 -26.86 5.37
CA ASP A 995 -32.09 -28.26 5.01
C ASP A 995 -33.37 -29.05 4.68
N GLU A 996 -34.51 -28.66 5.26
CA GLU A 996 -35.81 -29.29 4.97
C GLU A 996 -36.29 -28.90 3.57
N GLY A 997 -36.24 -27.63 3.22
CA GLY A 997 -36.63 -27.14 1.90
C GLY A 997 -35.75 -27.67 0.78
N ARG A 998 -34.47 -27.97 1.06
CA ARG A 998 -33.56 -28.60 0.09
C ARG A 998 -33.93 -30.05 -0.25
N LYS A 999 -34.61 -30.75 0.66
CA LYS A 999 -35.09 -32.13 0.47
C LYS A 999 -36.48 -32.20 -0.18
N GLU A 1000 -37.15 -31.07 -0.41
CA GLU A 1000 -38.43 -31.07 -1.12
C GLU A 1000 -38.25 -31.50 -2.58
N ILE A 1001 -39.25 -32.18 -3.13
CA ILE A 1001 -39.21 -32.74 -4.49
C ILE A 1001 -39.93 -31.81 -5.49
N VAL A 1002 -39.25 -31.49 -6.59
CA VAL A 1002 -39.79 -30.75 -7.74
C VAL A 1002 -39.52 -31.55 -9.01
N ASP A 1003 -40.57 -31.85 -9.77
CA ASP A 1003 -40.50 -32.67 -11.00
C ASP A 1003 -39.77 -34.01 -10.80
N GLY A 1004 -39.95 -34.64 -9.63
CA GLY A 1004 -39.40 -35.96 -9.30
C GLY A 1004 -37.97 -35.96 -8.73
N ILE A 1005 -37.35 -34.78 -8.61
CA ILE A 1005 -35.95 -34.60 -8.15
C ILE A 1005 -35.94 -33.63 -6.97
N ASP A 1006 -35.07 -33.84 -5.98
CA ASP A 1006 -34.97 -32.94 -4.85
C ASP A 1006 -34.35 -31.57 -5.22
N VAL A 1007 -34.67 -30.54 -4.45
CA VAL A 1007 -34.23 -29.17 -4.72
C VAL A 1007 -32.71 -29.03 -4.64
N GLU A 1008 -32.01 -29.78 -3.79
CA GLU A 1008 -30.54 -29.73 -3.71
C GLU A 1008 -29.90 -30.19 -5.02
N THR A 1009 -30.36 -31.32 -5.55
CA THR A 1009 -29.93 -31.83 -6.86
C THR A 1009 -30.26 -30.83 -7.97
N TRP A 1010 -31.39 -30.11 -7.92
CA TRP A 1010 -31.64 -29.04 -8.88
C TRP A 1010 -30.68 -27.86 -8.77
N LEU A 1011 -30.28 -27.47 -7.56
CA LEU A 1011 -29.44 -26.30 -7.33
C LEU A 1011 -27.96 -26.56 -7.61
N THR A 1012 -27.50 -27.79 -7.40
CA THR A 1012 -26.07 -28.14 -7.41
C THR A 1012 -25.72 -29.31 -8.31
N GLY A 1013 -26.71 -30.05 -8.80
CA GLY A 1013 -26.54 -31.22 -9.66
C GLY A 1013 -26.26 -30.87 -11.11
N LYS A 1014 -25.83 -31.90 -11.83
CA LYS A 1014 -25.41 -31.88 -13.22
C LYS A 1014 -26.53 -32.35 -14.15
N VAL A 1015 -26.35 -32.19 -15.45
CA VAL A 1015 -27.28 -32.74 -16.46
C VAL A 1015 -27.47 -34.24 -16.27
N SER A 1016 -26.41 -34.98 -15.96
CA SER A 1016 -26.47 -36.43 -15.75
C SER A 1016 -27.27 -36.88 -14.52
N ASP A 1017 -27.42 -36.02 -13.52
CA ASP A 1017 -28.19 -36.31 -12.30
C ASP A 1017 -29.71 -36.17 -12.53
N VAL A 1018 -30.10 -35.50 -13.62
CA VAL A 1018 -31.48 -35.06 -13.87
C VAL A 1018 -32.05 -35.62 -15.17
N VAL A 1019 -31.24 -35.64 -16.23
CA VAL A 1019 -31.66 -35.97 -17.60
C VAL A 1019 -31.27 -37.41 -17.94
N ASP A 1020 -32.25 -38.15 -18.46
CA ASP A 1020 -32.08 -39.54 -18.89
C ASP A 1020 -30.94 -39.68 -19.92
N GLU A 1021 -30.17 -40.77 -19.81
CA GLU A 1021 -29.00 -41.05 -20.65
C GLU A 1021 -29.33 -41.07 -22.16
N SER A 1022 -30.57 -41.43 -22.52
CA SER A 1022 -31.06 -41.41 -23.90
C SER A 1022 -31.23 -40.01 -24.51
N LEU A 1023 -31.32 -38.96 -23.68
CA LEU A 1023 -31.58 -37.58 -24.08
C LEU A 1023 -30.37 -36.66 -23.90
N ARG A 1024 -29.19 -37.21 -23.56
CA ARG A 1024 -27.97 -36.43 -23.34
C ARG A 1024 -26.75 -37.07 -24.00
N THR A 1025 -25.77 -36.26 -24.39
CA THR A 1025 -24.43 -36.74 -24.75
C THR A 1025 -23.52 -36.79 -23.51
N GLU A 1026 -22.39 -37.49 -23.59
CA GLU A 1026 -21.38 -37.46 -22.52
C GLU A 1026 -20.84 -36.04 -22.28
N ASP A 1027 -20.68 -35.24 -23.34
CA ASP A 1027 -20.11 -33.88 -23.25
C ASP A 1027 -20.96 -32.88 -22.43
N VAL A 1028 -22.26 -33.15 -22.26
CA VAL A 1028 -23.14 -32.31 -21.41
C VAL A 1028 -23.31 -32.86 -20.00
N ALA A 1029 -22.86 -34.10 -19.74
CA ALA A 1029 -23.17 -34.83 -18.51
C ALA A 1029 -22.75 -34.09 -17.24
N ASP A 1030 -21.62 -33.37 -17.28
CA ASP A 1030 -21.04 -32.66 -16.13
C ASP A 1030 -21.48 -31.20 -16.00
N ILE A 1031 -22.31 -30.70 -16.91
CA ILE A 1031 -22.78 -29.30 -16.89
C ILE A 1031 -23.80 -29.12 -15.76
N LEU A 1032 -23.66 -28.06 -14.96
CA LEU A 1032 -24.65 -27.72 -13.94
C LEU A 1032 -26.00 -27.40 -14.58
N ILE A 1033 -27.03 -28.15 -14.21
CA ILE A 1033 -28.37 -28.08 -14.82
C ILE A 1033 -29.06 -26.72 -14.55
N PHE A 1034 -28.70 -26.05 -13.45
CA PHE A 1034 -29.24 -24.77 -13.03
C PHE A 1034 -28.51 -23.55 -13.57
N ASN A 1035 -27.44 -23.75 -14.35
CA ASN A 1035 -26.77 -22.64 -15.01
C ASN A 1035 -27.62 -22.10 -16.16
N ARG A 1036 -27.47 -20.81 -16.45
CA ARG A 1036 -27.99 -20.23 -17.70
C ARG A 1036 -27.02 -20.51 -18.85
N ILE A 1037 -27.54 -20.55 -20.07
CA ILE A 1037 -26.68 -20.69 -21.27
C ILE A 1037 -25.57 -19.63 -21.30
N ARG A 1038 -25.88 -18.38 -20.90
CA ARG A 1038 -24.90 -17.29 -20.78
C ARG A 1038 -23.87 -17.45 -19.66
N GLU A 1039 -24.01 -18.41 -18.77
CA GLU A 1039 -23.06 -18.71 -17.68
C GLU A 1039 -22.12 -19.87 -18.04
N LEU A 1040 -22.43 -20.58 -19.13
CA LEU A 1040 -21.60 -21.66 -19.66
C LEU A 1040 -20.35 -21.13 -20.36
N ASN A 1041 -19.27 -21.91 -20.30
CA ASN A 1041 -18.09 -21.66 -21.12
C ASN A 1041 -18.34 -22.07 -22.59
N LYS A 1042 -17.45 -21.67 -23.51
CA LYS A 1042 -17.64 -21.90 -24.96
C LYS A 1042 -17.81 -23.39 -25.32
N ARG A 1043 -17.03 -24.28 -24.71
CA ARG A 1043 -17.15 -25.73 -24.94
C ARG A 1043 -18.50 -26.26 -24.46
N GLU A 1044 -18.92 -25.85 -23.26
CA GLU A 1044 -20.22 -26.24 -22.69
C GLU A 1044 -21.39 -25.74 -23.55
N MET A 1045 -21.34 -24.50 -24.04
CA MET A 1045 -22.39 -23.98 -24.95
C MET A 1045 -22.47 -24.80 -26.24
N MET A 1046 -21.33 -25.12 -26.85
CA MET A 1046 -21.31 -25.94 -28.06
C MET A 1046 -21.82 -27.37 -27.79
N ALA A 1047 -21.41 -27.98 -26.67
CA ALA A 1047 -21.89 -29.30 -26.26
C ALA A 1047 -23.41 -29.32 -26.05
N VAL A 1048 -23.96 -28.32 -25.36
CA VAL A 1048 -25.42 -28.19 -25.17
C VAL A 1048 -26.11 -28.01 -26.53
N TYR A 1049 -25.61 -27.13 -27.40
CA TYR A 1049 -26.20 -26.92 -28.72
C TYR A 1049 -26.21 -28.21 -29.57
N GLU A 1050 -25.07 -28.89 -29.68
CA GLU A 1050 -24.94 -30.14 -30.45
C GLU A 1050 -25.82 -31.26 -29.90
N CYS A 1051 -25.95 -31.36 -28.57
CA CYS A 1051 -26.85 -32.31 -27.93
C CYS A 1051 -28.32 -32.01 -28.28
N LEU A 1052 -28.71 -30.72 -28.27
CA LEU A 1052 -30.08 -30.31 -28.60
C LEU A 1052 -30.41 -30.48 -30.09
N GLU A 1053 -29.43 -30.31 -30.98
CA GLU A 1053 -29.59 -30.58 -32.41
C GLU A 1053 -29.72 -32.07 -32.70
N LYS A 1054 -28.97 -32.95 -32.02
CA LYS A 1054 -29.09 -34.41 -32.18
C LYS A 1054 -30.45 -34.97 -31.71
N ASN A 1055 -31.08 -34.30 -30.74
CA ASN A 1055 -32.36 -34.72 -30.16
C ASN A 1055 -33.59 -34.10 -30.85
N ASN A 1056 -33.40 -33.15 -31.77
CA ASN A 1056 -34.45 -32.59 -32.62
C ASN A 1056 -34.49 -33.31 -33.97
#